data_AF-F3LIN7-F1
#
_entry.id   AF-F3LIN7-F1
#
_cell.length_a   1.000
_cell.length_b   1.000
_cell.length_c   1.000
_cell.angle_alpha   90.00
_cell.angle_beta   90.00
_cell.angle_gamma   90.00
#
_symmetry.space_group_name_H-M   'P 1'
#
loop_
_entity.id
_entity.type
_entity.pdbx_description
1 polymer ?
#
loop_
_entity_poly.entity_id
_entity_poly.type
_entity_poly.pdbx_seq_one_letter_code
_entity_poly.pdbx_strand_id
1 'polypeptide(L)'
;MMKTATSRFLPYQLFAILVVAVAVSGVAAYYASWWWVAEPQNQQRFEKLVEQNADIYNQKTEKYLITLEKTVAALANQVSSDIFSSDIFSSEKPLSLSSHTPKEWLDEHRLQWQEKLPEAISFTLFSIAQIEEISLSLSSNSPQKTNTLKKYNVNFLFLDMVNRLKDQQPLYVEAAKVPGTHKWQLHHMVAINDVENNMQGVLYSVLNLQGILKSWGNINALLGKVSISQKVKQGRSLHFFSVGVANETMRSIERNVANSYWVINYQPSLELQQQNKTTPIMVWLITFGLPLFILFLGVWLILRSSPQSAKKLASVRSSEKTKNTLENIEKSNVVVEDTSTTEEKTAEIPLVTNEVNLLNSNNSSEEEDVFFPENIFRAYDIRGLAHEELSHDIMYAIGQAFATEVLLAGDTSAIVAWDARTHSPEFSVCLLKGIQSTGCNTIEIGIGPTPLMNFAACEHNETNSGIIITASHNPKDYNGCKMVVNGRTLVDDDIQRIKTRIQQADVTSAENHGVSAKEDVSQMYIDRIIGDVAVIDGWQVVVDAGNGASSELAPRLFNALQCKTHSLFCQFDGEFPNHEPDPSVAENLISLVDTVKTNKADIGFALDGDGDRLIAITASGKIVWPDQLMMLFSQDIVARNPGCDVVFDIKSSQLLSQIISENGGRPIMWKTGHSHIKAKMHETQALLGGEFSGHIFFKERWYGFDDGLYAAARLLEILTLTGQTLDELVDALPSRVSTPEIKLATTEEQKFIFINQLIEKAEFPNGQRTTIDGLRIDFSDGWGLVRASNTAPVLTLRFEATNEEALERIKQQFKDELVKIDATLTLNF
;
A
#
# COMPACT_ATOMS: atom_id res chain seq x y z
N MET A 1 68.93 38.35 -63.37
CA MET A 1 68.30 37.16 -62.77
C MET A 1 67.97 37.44 -61.30
N MET A 2 66.99 36.73 -60.74
CA MET A 2 66.72 36.54 -59.29
C MET A 2 67.05 37.68 -58.30
N LYS A 3 66.03 38.50 -57.96
CA LYS A 3 65.70 39.01 -56.59
C LYS A 3 64.60 40.09 -56.67
N THR A 4 63.31 39.69 -56.62
CA THR A 4 62.13 40.48 -56.16
C THR A 4 60.84 39.67 -56.44
N ALA A 5 60.44 38.79 -55.52
CA ALA A 5 59.15 38.08 -55.60
C ALA A 5 58.52 37.84 -54.23
N THR A 6 59.33 37.61 -53.19
CA THR A 6 58.91 37.23 -51.85
C THR A 6 58.36 38.36 -50.97
N SER A 7 58.52 39.64 -51.34
CA SER A 7 58.13 40.77 -50.49
C SER A 7 56.66 41.21 -50.59
N ARG A 8 55.85 40.63 -51.49
CA ARG A 8 54.44 41.05 -51.69
C ARG A 8 53.38 40.22 -50.96
N PHE A 9 53.70 39.02 -50.47
CA PHE A 9 52.72 38.16 -49.78
C PHE A 9 52.68 38.35 -48.26
N LEU A 10 53.78 38.76 -47.64
CA LEU A 10 53.89 38.91 -46.19
C LEU A 10 52.79 39.79 -45.54
N PRO A 11 52.42 40.99 -46.06
CA PRO A 11 51.35 41.80 -45.44
C PRO A 11 49.96 41.17 -45.61
N TYR A 12 49.70 40.45 -46.70
CA TYR A 12 48.42 39.74 -46.89
C TYR A 12 48.31 38.51 -45.98
N GLN A 13 49.41 37.78 -45.76
CA GLN A 13 49.46 36.66 -44.81
C GLN A 13 49.30 37.16 -43.36
N LEU A 14 49.99 38.24 -42.97
CA LEU A 14 49.80 38.86 -41.65
C LEU A 14 48.37 39.38 -41.46
N PHE A 15 47.77 40.01 -42.47
CA PHE A 15 46.36 40.45 -42.41
C PHE A 15 45.39 39.27 -42.30
N ALA A 16 45.59 38.20 -43.08
CA ALA A 16 44.77 36.99 -42.99
C ALA A 16 44.88 36.31 -41.61
N ILE A 17 46.11 36.20 -41.06
CA ILE A 17 46.34 35.67 -39.71
C ILE A 17 45.66 36.55 -38.65
N LEU A 18 45.74 37.89 -38.79
CA LEU A 18 45.07 38.81 -37.88
C LEU A 18 43.53 38.69 -37.94
N VAL A 19 42.96 38.57 -39.14
CA VAL A 19 41.51 38.37 -39.33
C VAL A 19 41.06 37.03 -38.73
N VAL A 20 41.82 35.95 -38.92
CA VAL A 20 41.53 34.64 -38.31
C VAL A 20 41.66 34.71 -36.78
N ALA A 21 42.70 35.36 -36.25
CA ALA A 21 42.89 35.52 -34.81
C ALA A 21 41.78 36.36 -34.15
N VAL A 22 41.32 37.43 -34.81
CA VAL A 22 40.17 38.24 -34.36
C VAL A 22 38.87 37.43 -34.45
N ALA A 23 38.67 36.64 -35.50
CA ALA A 23 37.50 35.77 -35.62
C ALA A 23 37.46 34.69 -34.51
N VAL A 24 38.57 33.98 -34.28
CA VAL A 24 38.67 32.95 -33.22
C VAL A 24 38.52 33.56 -31.83
N SER A 25 39.18 34.69 -31.56
CA SER A 25 39.01 35.42 -30.29
C SER A 25 37.59 35.94 -30.10
N GLY A 26 36.93 36.40 -31.17
CA GLY A 26 35.53 36.84 -31.15
C GLY A 26 34.56 35.69 -30.86
N VAL A 27 34.81 34.50 -31.43
CA VAL A 27 34.03 33.28 -31.13
C VAL A 27 34.22 32.85 -29.67
N ALA A 28 35.45 32.84 -29.17
CA ALA A 28 35.74 32.55 -27.76
C ALA A 28 35.06 33.57 -26.82
N ALA A 29 35.15 34.87 -27.13
CA ALA A 29 34.51 35.93 -26.36
C ALA A 29 32.98 35.88 -26.43
N TYR A 30 32.40 35.48 -27.56
CA TYR A 30 30.96 35.24 -27.72
C TYR A 30 30.48 34.09 -26.84
N TYR A 31 31.14 32.93 -26.89
CA TYR A 31 30.78 31.80 -26.02
C TYR A 31 31.00 32.13 -24.53
N ALA A 32 32.09 32.80 -24.17
CA ALA A 32 32.30 33.27 -22.80
C ALA A 32 31.18 34.22 -22.35
N SER A 33 30.83 35.24 -23.16
CA SER A 33 29.75 36.19 -22.85
C SER A 33 28.38 35.50 -22.75
N TRP A 34 28.12 34.50 -23.59
CA TRP A 34 26.90 33.70 -23.53
C TRP A 34 26.81 32.92 -22.22
N TRP A 35 27.81 32.08 -21.92
CA TRP A 35 27.79 31.17 -20.76
C TRP A 35 27.97 31.86 -19.41
N TRP A 36 28.74 32.96 -19.33
CA TRP A 36 29.09 33.61 -18.06
C TRP A 36 28.21 34.84 -17.75
N VAL A 37 27.47 35.38 -18.72
CA VAL A 37 26.66 36.60 -18.53
C VAL A 37 25.22 36.42 -19.01
N ALA A 38 25.01 35.98 -20.26
CA ALA A 38 23.66 35.89 -20.82
C ALA A 38 22.83 34.75 -20.18
N GLU A 39 23.34 33.52 -20.14
CA GLU A 39 22.55 32.38 -19.63
C GLU A 39 22.25 32.46 -18.12
N PRO A 40 23.16 32.90 -17.23
CA PRO A 40 22.83 33.16 -15.83
C PRO A 40 21.76 34.25 -15.65
N GLN A 41 21.77 35.30 -16.48
CA GLN A 41 20.73 36.34 -16.45
C GLN A 41 19.40 35.84 -17.03
N ASN A 42 19.42 34.99 -18.07
CA ASN A 42 18.23 34.31 -18.59
C ASN A 42 17.60 33.45 -17.50
N GLN A 43 18.41 32.65 -16.80
CA GLN A 43 17.95 31.78 -15.72
C GLN A 43 17.35 32.57 -14.55
N GLN A 44 18.03 33.60 -14.03
CA GLN A 44 17.50 34.44 -12.95
C GLN A 44 16.18 35.14 -13.33
N ARG A 45 16.04 35.59 -14.59
CA ARG A 45 14.78 36.18 -15.09
C ARG A 45 13.67 35.14 -15.19
N PHE A 46 13.99 33.95 -15.69
CA PHE A 46 13.05 32.84 -15.79
C PHE A 46 12.58 32.40 -14.40
N GLU A 47 13.48 32.10 -13.47
CA GLU A 47 13.17 31.72 -12.09
C GLU A 47 12.23 32.73 -11.43
N LYS A 48 12.56 34.04 -11.51
CA LYS A 48 11.72 35.11 -11.00
C LYS A 48 10.32 35.16 -11.65
N LEU A 49 10.19 34.80 -12.92
CA LEU A 49 8.88 34.70 -13.60
C LEU A 49 8.11 33.45 -13.18
N VAL A 50 8.76 32.33 -12.88
CA VAL A 50 8.10 31.14 -12.31
C VAL A 50 7.56 31.47 -10.91
N GLU A 51 8.35 32.15 -10.08
CA GLU A 51 7.90 32.64 -8.76
C GLU A 51 6.72 33.62 -8.87
N GLN A 52 6.82 34.64 -9.73
CA GLN A 52 5.75 35.62 -9.93
C GLN A 52 4.44 34.98 -10.37
N ASN A 53 4.47 33.95 -11.22
CA ASN A 53 3.26 33.22 -11.60
C ASN A 53 2.70 32.41 -10.41
N ALA A 54 3.54 31.71 -9.65
CA ALA A 54 3.13 30.98 -8.45
C ALA A 54 2.47 31.92 -7.42
N ASP A 55 3.09 33.07 -7.16
CA ASP A 55 2.61 34.08 -6.22
C ASP A 55 1.25 34.67 -6.66
N ILE A 56 1.04 34.91 -7.95
CA ILE A 56 -0.24 35.39 -8.51
C ILE A 56 -1.37 34.39 -8.24
N TYR A 57 -1.15 33.09 -8.45
CA TYR A 57 -2.18 32.08 -8.17
C TYR A 57 -2.39 31.88 -6.66
N ASN A 58 -1.34 32.01 -5.83
CA ASN A 58 -1.47 32.01 -4.37
C ASN A 58 -2.34 33.17 -3.88
N GLN A 59 -2.02 34.40 -4.28
CA GLN A 59 -2.75 35.62 -3.89
C GLN A 59 -4.21 35.63 -4.36
N LYS A 60 -4.51 35.09 -5.55
CA LYS A 60 -5.89 34.94 -6.03
C LYS A 60 -6.69 33.96 -5.16
N THR A 61 -6.07 32.83 -4.79
CA THR A 61 -6.68 31.81 -3.94
C THR A 61 -6.90 32.34 -2.52
N GLU A 62 -5.88 32.96 -1.92
CA GLU A 62 -5.93 33.62 -0.63
C GLU A 62 -7.05 34.67 -0.57
N LYS A 63 -7.12 35.57 -1.57
CA LYS A 63 -8.18 36.57 -1.68
C LYS A 63 -9.58 35.94 -1.81
N TYR A 64 -9.70 34.83 -2.55
CA TYR A 64 -10.96 34.10 -2.68
C TYR A 64 -11.43 33.52 -1.34
N LEU A 65 -10.56 32.79 -0.64
CA LEU A 65 -10.90 32.20 0.67
C LEU A 65 -11.27 33.28 1.68
N ILE A 66 -10.46 34.35 1.81
CA ILE A 66 -10.75 35.49 2.70
C ILE A 66 -12.09 36.17 2.35
N THR A 67 -12.49 36.19 1.07
CA THR A 67 -13.77 36.77 0.65
C THR A 67 -14.93 35.82 0.98
N LEU A 68 -14.76 34.52 0.79
CA LEU A 68 -15.72 33.46 1.15
C LEU A 68 -15.99 33.48 2.66
N GLU A 69 -14.94 33.39 3.48
CA GLU A 69 -15.01 33.41 4.94
C GLU A 69 -15.73 34.66 5.45
N LYS A 70 -15.35 35.85 4.96
CA LYS A 70 -16.02 37.12 5.30
C LYS A 70 -17.47 37.17 4.84
N THR A 71 -17.80 36.53 3.72
CA THR A 71 -19.19 36.48 3.23
C THR A 71 -20.02 35.58 4.11
N VAL A 72 -19.57 34.36 4.41
CA VAL A 72 -20.29 33.44 5.30
C VAL A 72 -20.41 34.01 6.71
N ALA A 73 -19.39 34.68 7.25
CA ALA A 73 -19.50 35.38 8.53
C ALA A 73 -20.50 36.55 8.48
N ALA A 74 -20.57 37.30 7.38
CA ALA A 74 -21.57 38.35 7.19
C ALA A 74 -23.00 37.79 6.99
N LEU A 75 -23.16 36.53 6.56
CA LEU A 75 -24.44 35.81 6.56
C LEU A 75 -24.80 35.29 7.96
N ALA A 76 -23.85 34.71 8.69
CA ALA A 76 -24.05 34.25 10.07
C ALA A 76 -24.53 35.41 10.98
N ASN A 77 -23.94 36.59 10.82
CA ASN A 77 -24.34 37.81 11.53
C ASN A 77 -25.72 38.39 11.12
N GLN A 78 -26.42 37.79 10.15
CA GLN A 78 -27.80 38.14 9.79
C GLN A 78 -28.83 37.21 10.48
N VAL A 79 -28.38 36.09 11.05
CA VAL A 79 -29.24 35.14 11.75
C VAL A 79 -29.59 35.70 13.13
N SER A 80 -30.88 35.86 13.46
CA SER A 80 -31.28 36.23 14.82
C SER A 80 -31.05 35.06 15.77
N SER A 81 -30.42 35.32 16.93
CA SER A 81 -30.23 34.32 17.98
C SER A 81 -31.55 33.74 18.51
N ASP A 82 -32.65 34.50 18.45
CA ASP A 82 -33.96 34.08 18.96
C ASP A 82 -34.47 32.77 18.32
N ILE A 83 -34.12 32.49 17.06
CA ILE A 83 -34.61 31.30 16.32
C ILE A 83 -34.04 29.98 16.85
N PHE A 84 -33.01 30.03 17.70
CA PHE A 84 -32.43 28.87 18.38
C PHE A 84 -33.01 28.67 19.79
N SER A 85 -33.80 29.62 20.31
CA SER A 85 -34.40 29.52 21.64
C SER A 85 -35.62 28.58 21.65
N SER A 86 -35.71 27.71 22.66
CA SER A 86 -36.79 26.72 22.79
C SER A 86 -38.07 27.24 23.47
N ASP A 87 -38.07 28.50 23.94
CA ASP A 87 -39.13 29.08 24.79
C ASP A 87 -40.37 29.54 24.00
N ILE A 88 -40.92 28.63 23.21
CA ILE A 88 -42.21 28.79 22.50
C ILE A 88 -43.41 28.74 23.49
N PHE A 89 -43.17 28.37 24.75
CA PHE A 89 -44.21 28.17 25.78
C PHE A 89 -44.18 29.12 26.99
N SER A 90 -43.30 30.14 27.02
CA SER A 90 -43.39 31.19 28.05
C SER A 90 -44.48 32.23 27.66
N SER A 91 -45.54 32.34 28.46
CA SER A 91 -46.77 33.06 28.09
C SER A 91 -46.73 34.60 28.14
N GLU A 92 -45.54 35.22 28.16
CA GLU A 92 -45.37 36.67 28.40
C GLU A 92 -44.42 37.40 27.40
N LYS A 93 -44.18 36.86 26.20
CA LYS A 93 -43.57 37.62 25.09
C LYS A 93 -44.64 38.25 24.15
N PRO A 94 -44.49 39.51 23.69
CA PRO A 94 -45.47 40.14 22.80
C PRO A 94 -45.64 39.47 21.42
N LEU A 95 -46.87 39.53 20.89
CA LEU A 95 -47.35 38.90 19.64
C LEU A 95 -46.80 39.50 18.33
N SER A 96 -45.52 39.90 18.27
CA SER A 96 -44.94 40.57 17.09
C SER A 96 -43.45 40.29 16.84
N LEU A 97 -43.06 39.01 16.83
CA LEU A 97 -41.86 38.49 16.16
C LEU A 97 -42.16 37.05 15.73
N SER A 98 -41.65 36.64 14.56
CA SER A 98 -42.07 35.39 13.91
C SER A 98 -41.48 34.14 14.57
N SER A 99 -42.34 33.17 14.85
CA SER A 99 -41.97 31.87 15.43
C SER A 99 -41.39 30.93 14.36
N HIS A 100 -40.28 31.31 13.73
CA HIS A 100 -39.62 30.50 12.70
C HIS A 100 -38.56 29.59 13.33
N THR A 101 -38.59 28.30 12.98
CA THR A 101 -37.46 27.40 13.23
C THR A 101 -36.24 27.85 12.41
N PRO A 102 -35.01 27.41 12.76
CA PRO A 102 -33.81 27.73 11.98
C PRO A 102 -33.91 27.34 10.50
N LYS A 103 -34.71 26.31 10.18
CA LYS A 103 -34.95 25.89 8.80
C LYS A 103 -35.86 26.88 8.05
N GLU A 104 -36.99 27.25 8.63
CA GLU A 104 -37.96 28.16 7.99
C GLU A 104 -37.35 29.54 7.79
N TRP A 105 -36.66 30.07 8.80
CA TRP A 105 -35.91 31.32 8.70
C TRP A 105 -34.86 31.27 7.57
N LEU A 106 -34.11 30.17 7.47
CA LEU A 106 -33.13 30.00 6.39
C LEU A 106 -33.79 29.91 5.02
N ASP A 107 -34.93 29.23 4.89
CA ASP A 107 -35.64 29.08 3.62
C ASP A 107 -36.22 30.41 3.11
N GLU A 108 -36.64 31.33 3.99
CA GLU A 108 -36.99 32.72 3.62
C GLU A 108 -35.79 33.50 3.07
N HIS A 109 -34.63 33.38 3.71
CA HIS A 109 -33.42 34.15 3.37
C HIS A 109 -32.58 33.51 2.25
N ARG A 110 -32.83 32.24 1.92
CA ARG A 110 -32.06 31.38 1.00
C ARG A 110 -31.75 32.04 -0.34
N LEU A 111 -32.73 32.70 -0.97
CA LEU A 111 -32.54 33.35 -2.27
C LEU A 111 -31.54 34.52 -2.19
N GLN A 112 -31.71 35.40 -1.20
CA GLN A 112 -30.80 36.53 -0.99
C GLN A 112 -29.38 36.09 -0.59
N TRP A 113 -29.27 34.94 0.08
CA TRP A 113 -27.99 34.33 0.43
C TRP A 113 -27.31 33.70 -0.79
N GLN A 114 -28.08 33.05 -1.67
CA GLN A 114 -27.58 32.52 -2.95
C GLN A 114 -27.12 33.63 -3.90
N GLU A 115 -27.77 34.80 -3.91
CA GLU A 115 -27.30 35.97 -4.67
C GLU A 115 -25.94 36.49 -4.18
N LYS A 116 -25.71 36.48 -2.85
CA LYS A 116 -24.44 36.91 -2.24
C LYS A 116 -23.30 35.90 -2.42
N LEU A 117 -23.62 34.60 -2.55
CA LEU A 117 -22.64 33.51 -2.62
C LEU A 117 -23.09 32.43 -3.64
N PRO A 118 -23.04 32.72 -4.96
CA PRO A 118 -23.68 31.88 -5.99
C PRO A 118 -23.10 30.47 -6.14
N GLU A 119 -21.87 30.22 -5.68
CA GLU A 119 -21.25 28.89 -5.62
C GLU A 119 -21.73 28.01 -4.46
N ALA A 120 -22.55 28.53 -3.54
CA ALA A 120 -23.15 27.72 -2.48
C ALA A 120 -24.03 26.60 -3.07
N ILE A 121 -23.87 25.40 -2.54
CA ILE A 121 -24.67 24.21 -2.85
C ILE A 121 -25.76 24.05 -1.78
N SER A 122 -25.40 24.28 -0.51
CA SER A 122 -26.35 24.31 0.59
C SER A 122 -25.81 25.12 1.77
N PHE A 123 -26.68 25.95 2.35
CA PHE A 123 -26.54 26.45 3.71
C PHE A 123 -27.33 25.53 4.66
N THR A 124 -26.90 25.43 5.91
CA THR A 124 -27.67 24.75 6.97
C THR A 124 -27.37 25.41 8.31
N LEU A 125 -28.42 25.72 9.07
CA LEU A 125 -28.34 26.23 10.44
C LEU A 125 -28.54 25.05 11.41
N PHE A 126 -27.63 24.90 12.37
CA PHE A 126 -27.76 23.91 13.46
C PHE A 126 -27.76 24.62 14.80
N SER A 127 -28.70 24.26 15.68
CA SER A 127 -28.67 24.66 17.10
C SER A 127 -27.61 23.87 17.88
N ILE A 128 -27.20 24.35 19.05
CA ILE A 128 -26.31 23.60 19.95
C ILE A 128 -26.89 22.22 20.30
N ALA A 129 -28.19 22.13 20.61
CA ALA A 129 -28.85 20.84 20.90
C ALA A 129 -28.77 19.85 19.71
N GLN A 130 -28.86 20.33 18.46
CA GLN A 130 -28.65 19.48 17.28
C GLN A 130 -27.18 19.07 17.12
N ILE A 131 -26.23 19.99 17.37
CA ILE A 131 -24.80 19.68 17.36
C ILE A 131 -24.46 18.62 18.41
N GLU A 132 -25.09 18.67 19.59
CA GLU A 132 -24.94 17.69 20.66
C GLU A 132 -25.60 16.35 20.32
N GLU A 133 -26.83 16.33 19.77
CA GLU A 133 -27.48 15.11 19.27
C GLU A 133 -26.61 14.41 18.20
N ILE A 134 -26.07 15.19 17.26
CA ILE A 134 -25.16 14.70 16.21
C ILE A 134 -23.86 14.18 16.85
N SER A 135 -23.27 14.90 17.80
CA SER A 135 -22.03 14.48 18.49
C SER A 135 -22.22 13.16 19.24
N LEU A 136 -23.31 13.03 20.01
CA LEU A 136 -23.61 11.87 20.85
C LEU A 136 -24.02 10.64 20.03
N SER A 137 -24.87 10.81 19.01
CA SER A 137 -25.24 9.70 18.12
C SER A 137 -24.12 9.26 17.17
N LEU A 138 -23.02 10.04 17.09
CA LEU A 138 -21.79 9.66 16.40
C LEU A 138 -20.67 9.16 17.33
N SER A 139 -20.86 9.17 18.66
CA SER A 139 -19.99 8.46 19.60
C SER A 139 -20.39 6.99 19.82
N SER A 140 -21.65 6.61 19.62
CA SER A 140 -22.12 5.22 19.79
C SER A 140 -21.78 4.32 18.60
N ASN A 141 -21.29 3.09 18.82
CA ASN A 141 -20.97 2.13 17.75
C ASN A 141 -22.22 1.41 17.23
N SER A 142 -23.12 2.13 16.55
CA SER A 142 -24.36 1.55 16.03
C SER A 142 -24.74 2.09 14.64
N PRO A 143 -25.66 1.42 13.90
CA PRO A 143 -26.23 1.93 12.64
C PRO A 143 -26.89 3.32 12.73
N GLN A 144 -27.12 3.85 13.95
CA GLN A 144 -27.53 5.24 14.15
C GLN A 144 -26.52 6.22 13.55
N LYS A 145 -25.21 5.92 13.55
CA LYS A 145 -24.15 6.77 12.97
C LYS A 145 -24.48 7.18 11.53
N THR A 146 -24.66 6.21 10.65
CA THR A 146 -24.97 6.44 9.22
C THR A 146 -26.33 7.11 9.04
N ASN A 147 -27.31 6.80 9.90
CA ASN A 147 -28.63 7.41 9.85
C ASN A 147 -28.63 8.87 10.34
N THR A 148 -27.82 9.26 11.32
CA THR A 148 -27.62 10.64 11.75
C THR A 148 -26.97 11.48 10.65
N LEU A 149 -25.88 10.97 10.02
CA LEU A 149 -25.22 11.67 8.92
C LEU A 149 -26.19 11.91 7.75
N LYS A 150 -27.01 10.92 7.40
CA LYS A 150 -28.08 11.04 6.38
C LYS A 150 -29.21 11.98 6.81
N LYS A 151 -29.72 11.87 8.05
CA LYS A 151 -30.79 12.70 8.64
C LYS A 151 -30.45 14.20 8.59
N TYR A 152 -29.21 14.53 8.88
CA TYR A 152 -28.72 15.92 8.96
C TYR A 152 -27.93 16.39 7.73
N ASN A 153 -27.72 15.51 6.74
CA ASN A 153 -26.93 15.78 5.53
C ASN A 153 -25.52 16.34 5.83
N VAL A 154 -24.83 15.71 6.77
CA VAL A 154 -23.47 16.08 7.22
C VAL A 154 -22.47 14.94 6.97
N ASN A 155 -21.18 15.27 6.99
CA ASN A 155 -20.05 14.36 6.77
C ASN A 155 -19.09 14.39 7.98
N PHE A 156 -18.07 13.53 8.01
CA PHE A 156 -17.12 13.50 9.13
C PHE A 156 -16.31 14.81 9.29
N LEU A 157 -16.11 15.59 8.22
CA LEU A 157 -15.52 16.93 8.32
C LEU A 157 -16.37 17.89 9.15
N PHE A 158 -17.71 17.82 9.08
CA PHE A 158 -18.59 18.60 9.96
C PHE A 158 -18.30 18.34 11.44
N LEU A 159 -18.07 17.08 11.85
CA LEU A 159 -17.72 16.74 13.24
C LEU A 159 -16.36 17.31 13.66
N ASP A 160 -15.33 17.15 12.82
CA ASP A 160 -14.00 17.69 13.14
C ASP A 160 -14.02 19.23 13.21
N MET A 161 -14.82 19.90 12.36
CA MET A 161 -15.08 21.34 12.48
C MET A 161 -15.87 21.71 13.75
N VAL A 162 -16.89 20.93 14.14
CA VAL A 162 -17.61 21.11 15.42
C VAL A 162 -16.68 20.99 16.61
N ASN A 163 -15.81 19.98 16.64
CA ASN A 163 -14.88 19.76 17.74
C ASN A 163 -13.82 20.88 17.78
N ARG A 164 -13.23 21.23 16.63
CA ARG A 164 -12.34 22.40 16.52
C ARG A 164 -13.00 23.69 17.00
N LEU A 165 -14.30 23.89 16.74
CA LEU A 165 -15.03 25.06 17.21
C LEU A 165 -15.19 25.09 18.73
N LYS A 166 -15.51 23.95 19.34
CA LYS A 166 -15.57 23.79 20.81
C LYS A 166 -14.19 24.05 21.45
N ASP A 167 -13.13 23.54 20.83
CA ASP A 167 -11.73 23.67 21.26
C ASP A 167 -11.10 25.04 20.89
N GLN A 168 -11.89 25.99 20.41
CA GLN A 168 -11.50 27.34 19.97
C GLN A 168 -10.34 27.36 18.93
N GLN A 169 -10.23 26.28 18.15
CA GLN A 169 -9.26 26.14 17.07
C GLN A 169 -9.71 26.88 15.81
N PRO A 170 -8.79 27.31 14.94
CA PRO A 170 -9.15 27.97 13.69
C PRO A 170 -9.94 27.06 12.74
N LEU A 171 -11.04 27.60 12.24
CA LEU A 171 -11.86 27.01 11.18
C LEU A 171 -11.56 27.69 9.85
N TYR A 172 -10.78 27.02 9.01
CA TYR A 172 -10.54 27.41 7.63
C TYR A 172 -11.53 26.72 6.70
N VAL A 173 -11.71 27.21 5.48
CA VAL A 173 -12.47 26.49 4.45
C VAL A 173 -11.66 25.29 3.93
N GLU A 174 -12.28 24.11 3.89
CA GLU A 174 -11.64 22.83 3.57
C GLU A 174 -12.48 22.03 2.56
N ALA A 175 -11.84 21.17 1.77
CA ALA A 175 -12.52 20.29 0.83
C ALA A 175 -12.74 18.87 1.39
N ALA A 176 -13.94 18.33 1.15
CA ALA A 176 -14.25 16.92 1.37
C ALA A 176 -14.90 16.28 0.14
N LYS A 177 -14.72 14.97 -0.01
CA LYS A 177 -15.32 14.15 -1.06
C LYS A 177 -16.78 13.88 -0.69
N VAL A 178 -17.70 14.07 -1.62
CA VAL A 178 -19.12 13.75 -1.42
C VAL A 178 -19.27 12.22 -1.43
N PRO A 179 -19.80 11.60 -0.35
CA PRO A 179 -19.93 10.14 -0.25
C PRO A 179 -20.62 9.53 -1.48
N GLY A 180 -20.10 8.39 -1.95
CA GLY A 180 -20.60 7.71 -3.16
C GLY A 180 -20.31 8.43 -4.48
N THR A 181 -19.48 9.48 -4.53
CA THR A 181 -19.16 10.18 -5.78
C THR A 181 -17.70 10.60 -5.91
N HIS A 182 -17.31 10.95 -7.14
CA HIS A 182 -16.02 11.56 -7.48
C HIS A 182 -15.98 13.09 -7.29
N LYS A 183 -17.03 13.70 -6.71
CA LYS A 183 -17.13 15.16 -6.55
C LYS A 183 -16.55 15.62 -5.22
N TRP A 184 -15.82 16.72 -5.26
CA TRP A 184 -15.32 17.43 -4.08
C TRP A 184 -16.10 18.73 -3.88
N GLN A 185 -16.40 19.04 -2.62
CA GLN A 185 -17.09 20.27 -2.20
C GLN A 185 -16.22 21.00 -1.17
N LEU A 186 -16.35 22.32 -1.13
CA LEU A 186 -15.79 23.16 -0.07
C LEU A 186 -16.78 23.21 1.10
N HIS A 187 -16.26 23.15 2.31
CA HIS A 187 -16.99 23.20 3.56
C HIS A 187 -16.43 24.33 4.41
N HIS A 188 -17.32 25.14 4.98
CA HIS A 188 -16.98 26.20 5.92
C HIS A 188 -18.03 26.27 7.02
N MET A 189 -17.61 26.66 8.22
CA MET A 189 -18.46 26.72 9.41
C MET A 189 -18.14 27.98 10.20
N VAL A 190 -19.18 28.71 10.59
CA VAL A 190 -19.06 29.92 11.42
C VAL A 190 -20.06 29.81 12.57
N ALA A 191 -19.61 30.13 13.79
CA ALA A 191 -20.49 30.23 14.95
C ALA A 191 -21.48 31.39 14.80
N ILE A 192 -22.70 31.18 15.28
CA ILE A 192 -23.71 32.23 15.43
C ILE A 192 -23.79 32.51 16.93
N ASN A 193 -23.47 33.74 17.31
CA ASN A 193 -23.41 34.17 18.70
C ASN A 193 -24.52 35.18 19.01
N ASP A 194 -24.89 35.29 20.27
CA ASP A 194 -25.77 36.35 20.77
C ASP A 194 -25.01 37.67 21.03
N VAL A 195 -25.73 38.66 21.57
CA VAL A 195 -25.20 40.00 21.89
C VAL A 195 -24.18 39.99 23.03
N GLU A 196 -24.18 38.95 23.88
CA GLU A 196 -23.20 38.72 24.93
C GLU A 196 -22.01 37.87 24.45
N ASN A 197 -22.00 37.51 23.16
CA ASN A 197 -21.04 36.66 22.48
C ASN A 197 -21.02 35.19 22.96
N ASN A 198 -22.11 34.70 23.56
CA ASN A 198 -22.29 33.26 23.75
C ASN A 198 -22.70 32.62 22.43
N MET A 199 -22.21 31.40 22.16
CA MET A 199 -22.62 30.61 21.00
C MET A 199 -24.07 30.15 21.15
N GLN A 200 -24.85 30.21 20.06
CA GLN A 200 -26.25 29.77 19.99
C GLN A 200 -26.48 28.71 18.90
N GLY A 201 -25.64 28.70 17.86
CA GLY A 201 -25.65 27.70 16.80
C GLY A 201 -24.45 27.82 15.85
N VAL A 202 -24.51 27.13 14.71
CA VAL A 202 -23.58 27.34 13.58
C VAL A 202 -24.31 27.56 12.27
N LEU A 203 -23.71 28.38 11.41
CA LEU A 203 -23.93 28.34 9.98
C LEU A 203 -22.92 27.38 9.34
N TYR A 204 -23.39 26.24 8.85
CA TYR A 204 -22.62 25.35 7.98
C TYR A 204 -22.91 25.68 6.51
N SER A 205 -21.85 25.85 5.73
CA SER A 205 -21.92 26.22 4.31
C SER A 205 -21.14 25.22 3.47
N VAL A 206 -21.82 24.66 2.46
CA VAL A 206 -21.24 23.73 1.48
C VAL A 206 -21.25 24.41 0.12
N LEU A 207 -20.11 24.47 -0.56
CA LEU A 207 -19.91 25.22 -1.80
C LEU A 207 -19.22 24.38 -2.89
N ASN A 208 -19.37 24.80 -4.15
CA ASN A 208 -18.73 24.17 -5.28
C ASN A 208 -17.25 24.55 -5.36
N LEU A 209 -16.36 23.55 -5.32
CA LEU A 209 -14.90 23.70 -5.42
C LEU A 209 -14.44 24.46 -6.68
N GLN A 210 -15.24 24.49 -7.75
CA GLN A 210 -14.99 25.32 -8.94
C GLN A 210 -14.95 26.84 -8.65
N GLY A 211 -15.39 27.31 -7.48
CA GLY A 211 -15.20 28.71 -7.07
C GLY A 211 -13.72 29.13 -7.06
N ILE A 212 -12.82 28.25 -6.61
CA ILE A 212 -11.37 28.50 -6.65
C ILE A 212 -10.88 28.61 -8.10
N LEU A 213 -11.29 27.71 -9.01
CA LEU A 213 -10.97 27.81 -10.44
C LEU A 213 -11.43 29.14 -11.05
N LYS A 214 -12.66 29.58 -10.74
CA LYS A 214 -13.19 30.86 -11.20
C LYS A 214 -12.38 32.04 -10.67
N SER A 215 -11.87 31.98 -9.43
CA SER A 215 -11.03 33.03 -8.85
C SER A 215 -9.70 33.24 -9.60
N TRP A 216 -9.19 32.19 -10.25
CA TRP A 216 -7.95 32.29 -11.04
C TRP A 216 -8.14 33.07 -12.35
N GLY A 217 -9.38 33.14 -12.85
CA GLY A 217 -9.76 33.83 -14.08
C GLY A 217 -9.18 33.18 -15.34
N ASN A 218 -8.79 33.99 -16.33
CA ASN A 218 -8.16 33.50 -17.56
C ASN A 218 -6.74 32.96 -17.25
N ILE A 219 -6.63 31.65 -17.07
CA ILE A 219 -5.36 30.94 -16.87
C ILE A 219 -4.64 30.84 -18.22
N ASN A 220 -3.44 31.41 -18.33
CA ASN A 220 -2.64 31.26 -19.55
C ASN A 220 -1.94 29.88 -19.56
N ALA A 221 -2.68 28.88 -20.03
CA ALA A 221 -2.27 27.49 -20.12
C ALA A 221 -0.96 27.25 -20.88
N LEU A 222 -0.51 28.21 -21.71
CA LEU A 222 0.75 28.15 -22.44
C LEU A 222 1.97 28.48 -21.57
N LEU A 223 1.83 29.19 -20.44
CA LEU A 223 2.98 29.58 -19.60
C LEU A 223 3.38 28.52 -18.56
N GLY A 224 2.44 27.68 -18.14
CA GLY A 224 2.70 26.62 -17.18
C GLY A 224 1.43 25.92 -16.72
N LYS A 225 1.62 24.86 -15.94
CA LYS A 225 0.58 24.12 -15.22
C LYS A 225 0.48 24.68 -13.80
N VAL A 226 -0.69 25.18 -13.42
CA VAL A 226 -1.04 25.46 -12.02
C VAL A 226 -1.90 24.32 -11.49
N SER A 227 -1.59 23.84 -10.28
CA SER A 227 -2.39 22.86 -9.54
C SER A 227 -2.64 23.33 -8.12
N ILE A 228 -3.69 22.80 -7.51
CA ILE A 228 -4.02 23.05 -6.11
C ILE A 228 -4.19 21.75 -5.33
N SER A 229 -3.73 21.77 -4.09
CA SER A 229 -3.89 20.70 -3.12
C SER A 229 -4.18 21.23 -1.72
N GLN A 230 -4.70 20.37 -0.84
CA GLN A 230 -4.92 20.66 0.58
C GLN A 230 -4.00 19.78 1.43
N LYS A 231 -3.33 20.37 2.42
CA LYS A 231 -2.54 19.65 3.43
C LYS A 231 -3.45 19.03 4.49
N VAL A 232 -3.15 17.78 4.83
CA VAL A 232 -3.85 17.00 5.87
C VAL A 232 -2.86 16.71 6.99
N LYS A 233 -3.30 16.74 8.26
CA LYS A 233 -2.41 16.76 9.45
C LYS A 233 -1.35 15.65 9.51
N GLN A 234 -1.54 14.51 8.84
CA GLN A 234 -0.62 13.35 8.87
C GLN A 234 -0.40 12.69 7.48
N GLY A 235 -0.63 13.39 6.36
CA GLY A 235 -0.62 12.76 5.02
C GLY A 235 -0.04 13.59 3.88
N ARG A 236 0.06 12.97 2.69
CA ARG A 236 0.37 13.67 1.43
C ARG A 236 -0.75 14.67 1.09
N SER A 237 -0.38 15.80 0.48
CA SER A 237 -1.36 16.83 0.08
C SER A 237 -2.37 16.29 -0.93
N LEU A 238 -3.67 16.39 -0.62
CA LEU A 238 -4.77 15.96 -1.50
C LEU A 238 -4.84 16.89 -2.72
N HIS A 239 -4.55 16.40 -3.92
CA HIS A 239 -4.59 17.17 -5.16
C HIS A 239 -5.97 17.10 -5.83
N PHE A 240 -6.56 18.26 -6.17
CA PHE A 240 -7.93 18.30 -6.71
C PHE A 240 -7.98 18.51 -8.22
N PHE A 241 -7.23 19.48 -8.74
CA PHE A 241 -7.24 19.82 -10.16
C PHE A 241 -5.98 20.57 -10.57
N SER A 242 -5.67 20.49 -11.87
CA SER A 242 -4.56 21.21 -12.50
C SER A 242 -4.98 21.77 -13.85
N VAL A 243 -4.53 22.98 -14.20
CA VAL A 243 -4.83 23.66 -15.46
C VAL A 243 -3.54 24.17 -16.10
N GLY A 244 -3.38 23.92 -17.40
CA GLY A 244 -2.20 24.33 -18.18
C GLY A 244 -1.19 23.22 -18.42
N VAL A 245 -0.16 23.52 -19.24
CA VAL A 245 0.83 22.55 -19.71
C VAL A 245 2.17 22.76 -18.99
N ALA A 246 2.74 21.69 -18.46
CA ALA A 246 4.06 21.67 -17.82
C ALA A 246 5.15 21.19 -18.78
N ASN A 247 6.41 21.53 -18.49
CA ASN A 247 7.54 20.70 -18.88
C ASN A 247 7.89 19.77 -17.71
N GLU A 248 7.73 18.45 -17.89
CA GLU A 248 7.92 17.44 -16.85
C GLU A 248 9.36 17.37 -16.32
N THR A 249 10.35 17.81 -17.11
CA THR A 249 11.76 17.91 -16.68
C THR A 249 12.04 19.09 -15.75
N MET A 250 11.08 20.02 -15.59
CA MET A 250 11.24 21.24 -14.78
C MET A 250 10.55 21.08 -13.42
N ARG A 251 11.23 21.49 -12.34
CA ARG A 251 10.69 21.46 -10.98
C ARG A 251 9.49 22.39 -10.84
N SER A 252 8.49 21.97 -10.06
CA SER A 252 7.41 22.83 -9.60
C SER A 252 7.86 23.71 -8.42
N ILE A 253 7.23 24.87 -8.29
CA ILE A 253 7.33 25.74 -7.11
C ILE A 253 6.04 25.59 -6.29
N GLU A 254 6.20 25.27 -5.01
CA GLU A 254 5.11 25.23 -4.03
C GLU A 254 4.94 26.59 -3.34
N ARG A 255 3.70 27.00 -3.08
CA ARG A 255 3.31 28.13 -2.24
C ARG A 255 2.17 27.71 -1.30
N ASN A 256 2.28 28.06 -0.02
CA ASN A 256 1.21 27.90 0.95
C ASN A 256 0.28 29.12 0.90
N VAL A 257 -1.03 28.88 0.86
CA VAL A 257 -2.05 29.93 0.95
C VAL A 257 -2.21 30.31 2.42
N ALA A 258 -1.92 31.57 2.76
CA ALA A 258 -1.86 32.02 4.15
C ALA A 258 -3.18 31.80 4.91
N ASN A 259 -3.08 31.49 6.21
CA ASN A 259 -4.21 31.19 7.09
C ASN A 259 -5.18 30.15 6.51
N SER A 260 -4.64 29.06 5.95
CA SER A 260 -5.45 27.99 5.38
C SER A 260 -4.65 26.68 5.26
N TYR A 261 -5.32 25.59 4.93
CA TYR A 261 -4.68 24.31 4.58
C TYR A 261 -4.31 24.19 3.09
N TRP A 262 -4.51 25.24 2.29
CA TRP A 262 -4.40 25.19 0.83
C TRP A 262 -2.99 25.48 0.32
N VAL A 263 -2.64 24.82 -0.78
CA VAL A 263 -1.30 24.83 -1.37
C VAL A 263 -1.41 24.94 -2.88
N ILE A 264 -0.77 25.96 -3.45
CA ILE A 264 -0.62 26.15 -4.88
C ILE A 264 0.72 25.55 -5.32
N ASN A 265 0.68 24.77 -6.39
CA ASN A 265 1.85 24.28 -7.10
C ASN A 265 1.85 24.85 -8.51
N TYR A 266 2.97 25.44 -8.94
CA TYR A 266 3.13 25.97 -10.28
C TYR A 266 4.37 25.36 -10.96
N GLN A 267 4.17 24.77 -12.14
CA GLN A 267 5.22 24.13 -12.94
C GLN A 267 5.31 24.83 -14.30
N PRO A 268 6.48 25.38 -14.69
CA PRO A 268 6.60 26.16 -15.91
C PRO A 268 6.48 25.29 -17.17
N SER A 269 6.01 25.89 -18.26
CA SER A 269 6.01 25.25 -19.58
C SER A 269 7.35 25.42 -20.30
N LEU A 270 7.54 24.66 -21.38
CA LEU A 270 8.64 24.87 -22.32
C LEU A 270 8.54 26.22 -23.04
N GLU A 271 7.32 26.70 -23.30
CA GLU A 271 7.05 27.99 -23.98
C GLU A 271 7.48 29.18 -23.10
N LEU A 272 7.19 29.17 -21.80
CA LEU A 272 7.66 30.21 -20.87
C LEU A 272 9.20 30.25 -20.82
N GLN A 273 9.87 29.10 -20.97
CA GLN A 273 11.33 29.05 -21.06
C GLN A 273 11.84 29.65 -22.38
N GLN A 274 11.17 29.37 -23.50
CA GLN A 274 11.57 29.89 -24.81
C GLN A 274 11.34 31.41 -24.94
N GLN A 275 10.20 31.92 -24.49
CA GLN A 275 9.85 33.35 -24.56
C GLN A 275 10.82 34.26 -23.77
N ASN A 276 11.57 33.71 -22.81
CA ASN A 276 12.45 34.48 -21.92
C ASN A 276 13.96 34.33 -22.20
N LYS A 277 14.37 33.55 -23.21
CA LYS A 277 15.79 33.52 -23.62
C LYS A 277 16.13 34.77 -24.43
N THR A 278 17.16 35.53 -24.02
CA THR A 278 17.70 36.62 -24.85
C THR A 278 18.18 36.08 -26.19
N THR A 279 17.78 36.73 -27.29
CA THR A 279 18.11 36.26 -28.63
C THR A 279 19.63 36.30 -28.87
N PRO A 280 20.25 35.24 -29.42
CA PRO A 280 21.68 35.18 -29.74
C PRO A 280 22.23 36.41 -30.48
N ILE A 281 21.38 37.02 -31.32
CA ILE A 281 21.66 38.22 -32.10
C ILE A 281 22.13 39.40 -31.24
N MET A 282 21.57 39.61 -30.04
CA MET A 282 22.01 40.73 -29.18
C MET A 282 23.44 40.53 -28.68
N VAL A 283 23.76 39.33 -28.19
CA VAL A 283 25.12 38.98 -27.74
C VAL A 283 26.09 39.08 -28.91
N TRP A 284 25.70 38.58 -30.09
CA TRP A 284 26.51 38.62 -31.31
C TRP A 284 26.79 40.06 -31.81
N LEU A 285 25.79 40.96 -31.75
CA LEU A 285 25.97 42.38 -32.08
C LEU A 285 26.94 43.09 -31.12
N ILE A 286 26.95 42.71 -29.84
CA ILE A 286 27.88 43.27 -28.84
C ILE A 286 29.30 42.72 -29.05
N THR A 287 29.47 41.40 -29.25
CA THR A 287 30.80 40.76 -29.30
C THR A 287 31.47 40.79 -30.68
N PHE A 288 30.71 40.80 -31.78
CA PHE A 288 31.23 40.90 -33.14
C PHE A 288 30.89 42.23 -33.81
N GLY A 289 29.66 42.71 -33.67
CA GLY A 289 29.20 43.93 -34.34
C GLY A 289 30.03 45.16 -33.97
N LEU A 290 30.22 45.43 -32.67
CA LEU A 290 30.99 46.59 -32.22
C LEU A 290 32.49 46.50 -32.60
N PRO A 291 33.22 45.38 -32.39
CA PRO A 291 34.62 45.29 -32.81
C PRO A 291 34.83 45.30 -34.32
N LEU A 292 33.95 44.66 -35.10
CA LEU A 292 34.01 44.73 -36.57
C LEU A 292 33.73 46.14 -37.08
N PHE A 293 32.79 46.87 -36.47
CA PHE A 293 32.54 48.27 -36.82
C PHE A 293 33.76 49.15 -36.52
N ILE A 294 34.41 48.99 -35.37
CA ILE A 294 35.65 49.71 -35.01
C ILE A 294 36.79 49.36 -35.98
N LEU A 295 36.96 48.07 -36.32
CA LEU A 295 37.97 47.62 -37.28
C LEU A 295 37.71 48.20 -38.68
N PHE A 296 36.47 48.16 -39.15
CA PHE A 296 36.08 48.69 -40.46
C PHE A 296 36.20 50.21 -40.52
N LEU A 297 35.84 50.92 -39.45
CA LEU A 297 36.04 52.37 -39.32
C LEU A 297 37.54 52.72 -39.33
N GLY A 298 38.38 51.96 -38.63
CA GLY A 298 39.84 52.11 -38.66
C GLY A 298 40.41 51.88 -40.06
N VAL A 299 40.04 50.79 -40.73
CA VAL A 299 40.44 50.49 -42.11
C VAL A 299 39.95 51.57 -43.08
N TRP A 300 38.72 52.08 -42.92
CA TRP A 300 38.18 53.17 -43.73
C TRP A 300 38.93 54.49 -43.52
N LEU A 301 39.31 54.84 -42.29
CA LEU A 301 40.15 56.00 -42.00
C LEU A 301 41.57 55.85 -42.58
N ILE A 302 42.15 54.65 -42.55
CA ILE A 302 43.45 54.34 -43.17
C ILE A 302 43.38 54.43 -44.70
N LEU A 303 42.36 53.84 -45.33
CA LEU A 303 42.14 53.94 -46.78
C LEU A 303 41.87 55.39 -47.22
N ARG A 304 41.15 56.18 -46.42
CA ARG A 304 40.87 57.60 -46.66
C ARG A 304 42.10 58.50 -46.46
N SER A 305 43.09 58.07 -45.68
CA SER A 305 44.35 58.80 -45.47
C SER A 305 45.51 58.32 -46.37
N SER A 306 45.28 57.35 -47.26
CA SER A 306 46.26 56.83 -48.22
C SER A 306 45.92 57.13 -49.70
N PRO A 307 45.97 58.39 -50.16
CA PRO A 307 45.53 58.81 -51.49
C PRO A 307 46.55 58.52 -52.62
N GLN A 308 46.93 57.24 -52.84
CA GLN A 308 47.66 56.82 -54.04
C GLN A 308 47.69 55.30 -54.28
N SER A 309 46.82 54.79 -55.16
CA SER A 309 47.09 53.69 -56.13
C SER A 309 45.84 53.27 -56.93
N ALA A 310 45.12 54.23 -57.51
CA ALA A 310 44.12 53.90 -58.53
C ALA A 310 44.81 53.61 -59.88
N LYS A 311 44.29 52.63 -60.64
CA LYS A 311 44.70 52.15 -61.99
C LYS A 311 45.77 51.03 -62.06
N LYS A 312 45.33 49.76 -62.03
CA LYS A 312 45.43 48.86 -63.21
C LYS A 312 44.57 47.59 -63.06
N LEU A 313 44.40 46.87 -64.17
CA LEU A 313 43.66 45.61 -64.36
C LEU A 313 42.15 45.68 -64.03
N ALA A 314 41.40 46.15 -65.03
CA ALA A 314 40.19 45.45 -65.44
C ALA A 314 40.56 44.34 -66.47
N SER A 315 39.58 43.50 -66.84
CA SER A 315 39.61 42.42 -67.85
C SER A 315 40.24 41.06 -67.47
N VAL A 316 39.84 40.01 -68.22
CA VAL A 316 40.18 38.56 -68.08
C VAL A 316 39.61 37.92 -66.80
N ARG A 317 38.52 37.13 -66.76
CA ARG A 317 37.77 36.28 -67.74
C ARG A 317 38.43 34.91 -68.02
N SER A 318 37.65 33.82 -67.85
CA SER A 318 38.01 32.39 -68.12
C SER A 318 39.09 31.80 -67.17
N SER A 319 39.19 30.49 -66.90
CA SER A 319 38.31 29.32 -67.22
C SER A 319 38.70 28.09 -66.36
N GLU A 320 37.95 26.98 -66.53
CA GLU A 320 38.27 25.58 -66.14
C GLU A 320 38.21 25.20 -64.63
N LYS A 321 37.63 24.06 -64.23
CA LYS A 321 37.92 22.62 -64.50
C LYS A 321 39.33 22.24 -63.99
N THR A 322 39.56 21.10 -63.32
CA THR A 322 38.96 19.74 -63.40
C THR A 322 39.02 19.14 -61.98
N LYS A 323 38.01 18.45 -61.41
CA LYS A 323 37.53 17.06 -61.63
C LYS A 323 38.64 15.98 -61.49
N ASN A 324 38.22 14.75 -61.17
CA ASN A 324 38.96 13.47 -61.21
C ASN A 324 39.88 13.11 -60.01
N THR A 325 39.99 11.85 -59.54
CA THR A 325 39.03 10.70 -59.42
C THR A 325 39.65 9.54 -58.59
N LEU A 326 38.85 8.52 -58.20
CA LEU A 326 39.21 7.08 -58.01
C LEU A 326 40.16 6.71 -56.83
N GLU A 327 40.22 5.47 -56.30
CA GLU A 327 39.22 4.40 -56.03
C GLU A 327 39.87 3.24 -55.21
N ASN A 328 39.08 2.25 -54.77
CA ASN A 328 39.43 0.83 -54.49
C ASN A 328 40.33 0.49 -53.26
N ILE A 329 39.97 -0.44 -52.34
CA ILE A 329 39.87 -1.94 -52.42
C ILE A 329 41.30 -2.56 -52.48
N GLU A 330 41.73 -3.49 -51.61
CA GLU A 330 41.20 -4.87 -51.45
C GLU A 330 41.51 -5.57 -50.09
N LYS A 331 41.26 -6.89 -49.99
CA LYS A 331 41.34 -7.79 -48.82
C LYS A 331 42.53 -8.78 -48.87
N SER A 332 42.93 -9.34 -47.72
CA SER A 332 43.40 -10.74 -47.53
C SER A 332 43.38 -11.05 -46.01
N ASN A 333 42.95 -12.17 -45.43
CA ASN A 333 42.92 -13.64 -45.72
C ASN A 333 44.04 -14.44 -45.02
N VAL A 334 43.79 -15.75 -44.83
CA VAL A 334 44.70 -16.86 -44.42
C VAL A 334 44.79 -17.18 -42.91
N VAL A 335 44.79 -18.44 -42.40
CA VAL A 335 44.07 -19.72 -42.74
C VAL A 335 44.42 -20.87 -41.74
N VAL A 336 43.43 -21.70 -41.34
CA VAL A 336 43.51 -23.14 -40.86
C VAL A 336 44.36 -23.33 -39.55
N GLU A 337 44.48 -24.43 -38.77
CA GLU A 337 44.24 -25.91 -38.82
C GLU A 337 43.81 -26.46 -37.42
N ASP A 338 43.71 -27.78 -37.17
CA ASP A 338 42.48 -28.61 -37.27
C ASP A 338 42.53 -29.77 -36.20
N THR A 339 41.56 -30.72 -36.20
CA THR A 339 41.39 -31.96 -35.37
C THR A 339 40.81 -31.77 -33.95
N SER A 340 39.80 -32.49 -33.41
CA SER A 340 39.24 -33.87 -33.53
C SER A 340 39.97 -34.93 -32.66
N THR A 341 39.35 -35.91 -31.96
CA THR A 341 38.03 -36.61 -32.09
C THR A 341 37.37 -37.03 -30.74
N THR A 342 36.15 -37.56 -30.87
CA THR A 342 35.21 -38.30 -29.99
C THR A 342 35.77 -39.63 -29.34
N GLU A 343 35.08 -40.50 -28.56
CA GLU A 343 33.62 -40.78 -28.33
C GLU A 343 33.30 -41.64 -27.04
N GLU A 344 32.18 -41.32 -26.36
CA GLU A 344 31.09 -42.17 -25.76
C GLU A 344 31.16 -43.50 -24.92
N LYS A 345 30.29 -43.54 -23.87
CA LYS A 345 29.19 -44.51 -23.50
C LYS A 345 29.30 -45.73 -22.51
N THR A 346 28.31 -45.77 -21.58
CA THR A 346 27.50 -46.91 -21.00
C THR A 346 28.15 -48.01 -20.12
N ALA A 347 27.47 -48.70 -19.16
CA ALA A 347 26.19 -48.50 -18.42
C ALA A 347 25.99 -49.50 -17.21
N GLU A 348 25.06 -49.16 -16.30
CA GLU A 348 24.14 -50.00 -15.44
C GLU A 348 24.60 -51.10 -14.43
N ILE A 349 24.40 -50.84 -13.12
CA ILE A 349 23.36 -51.42 -12.18
C ILE A 349 23.07 -52.96 -12.27
N PRO A 350 23.14 -53.80 -11.19
CA PRO A 350 22.09 -53.84 -10.12
C PRO A 350 22.39 -54.40 -8.67
N LEU A 351 21.49 -54.00 -7.74
CA LEU A 351 20.89 -54.62 -6.52
C LEU A 351 21.49 -55.82 -5.71
N VAL A 352 21.48 -55.66 -4.36
CA VAL A 352 20.73 -56.42 -3.27
C VAL A 352 20.82 -57.98 -3.25
N THR A 353 21.01 -58.73 -2.14
CA THR A 353 20.47 -58.71 -0.73
C THR A 353 21.37 -59.46 0.30
N ASN A 354 21.14 -59.26 1.62
CA ASN A 354 21.10 -60.19 2.80
C ASN A 354 21.97 -61.50 2.88
N GLU A 355 22.37 -62.07 4.04
CA GLU A 355 21.87 -61.97 5.44
C GLU A 355 22.86 -62.52 6.53
N VAL A 356 22.51 -62.29 7.82
CA VAL A 356 22.92 -62.97 9.10
C VAL A 356 24.41 -63.27 9.39
N ASN A 357 24.92 -62.68 10.48
CA ASN A 357 25.54 -63.47 11.56
C ASN A 357 25.43 -62.78 12.94
N LEU A 358 25.44 -63.56 14.03
CA LEU A 358 25.11 -63.13 15.40
C LEU A 358 26.27 -63.36 16.39
N LEU A 359 26.10 -62.83 17.61
CA LEU A 359 26.90 -63.04 18.84
C LEU A 359 28.23 -62.28 18.96
N ASN A 360 28.21 -61.18 19.73
CA ASN A 360 28.48 -61.29 21.17
C ASN A 360 28.04 -60.02 21.94
N SER A 361 27.79 -60.19 23.23
CA SER A 361 27.28 -59.15 24.15
C SER A 361 28.39 -58.35 24.83
N ASN A 362 28.06 -57.13 25.29
CA ASN A 362 28.13 -56.77 26.72
C ASN A 362 27.39 -55.45 27.00
N ASN A 363 26.84 -55.31 28.21
CA ASN A 363 26.09 -54.13 28.62
C ASN A 363 26.99 -52.91 28.86
N SER A 364 26.60 -51.79 28.27
CA SER A 364 26.63 -50.46 28.90
C SER A 364 25.26 -49.83 28.68
N SER A 365 24.79 -49.00 29.62
CA SER A 365 23.57 -48.21 29.42
C SER A 365 23.84 -47.13 28.38
N GLU A 366 23.38 -47.35 27.16
CA GLU A 366 23.33 -46.31 26.14
C GLU A 366 22.19 -45.35 26.51
N GLU A 367 22.54 -44.07 26.67
CA GLU A 367 21.56 -42.99 26.61
C GLU A 367 21.11 -42.92 25.16
N GLU A 368 19.82 -43.17 24.87
CA GLU A 368 19.30 -43.07 23.51
C GLU A 368 19.45 -41.62 23.04
N ASP A 369 20.28 -41.41 22.02
CA ASP A 369 20.65 -40.09 21.51
C ASP A 369 19.42 -39.45 20.85
N VAL A 370 18.71 -38.62 21.62
CA VAL A 370 17.37 -38.13 21.28
C VAL A 370 17.42 -37.31 19.99
N PHE A 371 16.88 -37.89 18.92
CA PHE A 371 16.85 -37.26 17.61
C PHE A 371 16.18 -35.88 17.69
N PHE A 372 16.97 -34.83 17.41
CA PHE A 372 16.53 -33.45 17.43
C PHE A 372 16.45 -32.91 15.98
N PRO A 373 15.26 -32.96 15.34
CA PRO A 373 15.09 -32.53 13.95
C PRO A 373 15.12 -31.00 13.86
N GLU A 374 16.30 -30.41 13.68
CA GLU A 374 16.47 -28.94 13.61
C GLU A 374 15.55 -28.26 12.59
N ASN A 375 15.13 -28.98 11.56
CA ASN A 375 14.30 -28.50 10.47
C ASN A 375 12.83 -28.23 10.87
N ILE A 376 12.34 -28.69 12.03
CA ILE A 376 10.98 -28.32 12.48
C ILE A 376 10.88 -26.85 12.92
N PHE A 377 11.99 -26.20 13.25
CA PHE A 377 12.04 -24.83 13.76
C PHE A 377 12.04 -23.83 12.59
N ARG A 378 10.84 -23.54 12.06
CA ARG A 378 10.62 -22.70 10.86
C ARG A 378 10.76 -21.20 11.18
N ALA A 379 10.51 -20.35 10.18
CA ALA A 379 10.65 -18.90 10.30
C ALA A 379 9.57 -18.22 11.18
N TYR A 380 8.44 -18.87 11.45
CA TYR A 380 7.33 -18.25 12.21
C TYR A 380 6.49 -19.23 13.06
N ASP A 381 6.77 -20.53 13.00
CA ASP A 381 6.17 -21.57 13.83
C ASP A 381 7.13 -22.77 13.97
N ILE A 382 6.76 -23.74 14.82
CA ILE A 382 7.36 -25.07 14.83
C ILE A 382 6.43 -26.01 14.06
N ARG A 383 6.95 -26.81 13.13
CA ARG A 383 6.12 -27.65 12.24
C ARG A 383 6.88 -28.82 11.62
N GLY A 384 6.31 -30.02 11.72
CA GLY A 384 6.87 -31.26 11.16
C GLY A 384 5.86 -32.41 11.13
N LEU A 385 6.26 -33.56 10.62
CA LEU A 385 5.49 -34.81 10.62
C LEU A 385 5.29 -35.32 12.05
N ALA A 386 4.06 -35.70 12.39
CA ALA A 386 3.73 -36.29 13.69
C ALA A 386 4.44 -37.64 13.87
N HIS A 387 4.92 -37.92 15.08
CA HIS A 387 5.68 -39.11 15.48
C HIS A 387 7.07 -39.30 14.81
N GLU A 388 7.29 -38.80 13.59
CA GLU A 388 8.58 -38.85 12.90
C GLU A 388 9.49 -37.66 13.25
N GLU A 389 8.97 -36.42 13.14
CA GLU A 389 9.70 -35.19 13.47
C GLU A 389 9.19 -34.52 14.75
N LEU A 390 7.93 -34.74 15.10
CA LEU A 390 7.31 -34.29 16.35
C LEU A 390 7.02 -35.51 17.24
N SER A 391 7.98 -35.82 18.11
CA SER A 391 7.84 -36.85 19.14
C SER A 391 7.24 -36.28 20.44
N HIS A 392 6.81 -37.17 21.35
CA HIS A 392 6.34 -36.79 22.69
C HIS A 392 7.37 -36.00 23.49
N ASP A 393 8.65 -36.37 23.39
CA ASP A 393 9.74 -35.73 24.13
C ASP A 393 10.09 -34.36 23.54
N ILE A 394 10.03 -34.21 22.21
CA ILE A 394 10.15 -32.92 21.54
C ILE A 394 8.99 -32.00 21.95
N MET A 395 7.75 -32.49 21.99
CA MET A 395 6.59 -31.72 22.47
C MET A 395 6.72 -31.30 23.95
N TYR A 396 7.26 -32.18 24.80
CA TYR A 396 7.56 -31.85 26.20
C TYR A 396 8.65 -30.76 26.31
N ALA A 397 9.74 -30.89 25.57
CA ALA A 397 10.83 -29.92 25.57
C ALA A 397 10.44 -28.55 24.99
N ILE A 398 9.58 -28.52 23.96
CA ILE A 398 8.94 -27.30 23.44
C ILE A 398 8.15 -26.62 24.57
N GLY A 399 7.40 -27.39 25.37
CA GLY A 399 6.66 -26.86 26.52
C GLY A 399 7.56 -26.22 27.56
N GLN A 400 8.70 -26.83 27.89
CA GLN A 400 9.69 -26.27 28.81
C GLN A 400 10.34 -24.99 28.27
N ALA A 401 10.75 -24.99 27.00
CA ALA A 401 11.41 -23.84 26.37
C ALA A 401 10.46 -22.65 26.18
N PHE A 402 9.21 -22.90 25.77
CA PHE A 402 8.16 -21.88 25.68
C PHE A 402 7.86 -21.28 27.06
N ALA A 403 7.59 -22.11 28.07
CA ALA A 403 7.30 -21.63 29.42
C ALA A 403 8.47 -20.87 30.05
N THR A 404 9.71 -21.20 29.68
CA THR A 404 10.89 -20.44 30.08
C THR A 404 10.89 -19.01 29.50
N GLU A 405 10.54 -18.82 28.22
CA GLU A 405 10.38 -17.47 27.66
C GLU A 405 9.18 -16.71 28.29
N VAL A 406 8.08 -17.41 28.63
CA VAL A 406 6.92 -16.82 29.34
C VAL A 406 7.31 -16.30 30.72
N LEU A 407 7.96 -17.12 31.53
CA LEU A 407 8.44 -16.74 32.88
C LEU A 407 9.48 -15.62 32.83
N LEU A 408 10.35 -15.60 31.81
CA LEU A 408 11.32 -14.52 31.60
C LEU A 408 10.67 -13.22 31.09
N ALA A 409 9.51 -13.30 30.42
CA ALA A 409 8.71 -12.15 30.02
C ALA A 409 7.84 -11.58 31.15
N GLY A 410 7.76 -12.28 32.29
CA GLY A 410 7.07 -11.84 33.52
C GLY A 410 5.68 -12.43 33.76
N ASP A 411 5.15 -13.24 32.83
CA ASP A 411 3.87 -13.94 32.98
C ASP A 411 4.07 -15.23 33.81
N THR A 412 3.10 -15.61 34.65
CA THR A 412 3.15 -16.84 35.49
C THR A 412 2.26 -17.97 35.01
N SER A 413 1.39 -17.69 34.04
CA SER A 413 0.41 -18.59 33.45
C SER A 413 0.54 -18.55 31.93
N ALA A 414 0.17 -19.61 31.21
CA ALA A 414 0.08 -19.60 29.75
C ALA A 414 -1.17 -20.34 29.26
N ILE A 415 -1.80 -19.80 28.22
CA ILE A 415 -2.99 -20.40 27.61
C ILE A 415 -2.58 -21.51 26.64
N VAL A 416 -3.28 -22.64 26.66
CA VAL A 416 -2.97 -23.82 25.84
C VAL A 416 -4.22 -24.28 25.09
N ALA A 417 -4.08 -24.38 23.77
CA ALA A 417 -5.12 -24.83 22.84
C ALA A 417 -4.59 -25.87 21.86
N TRP A 418 -5.47 -26.51 21.09
CA TRP A 418 -5.07 -27.39 19.99
C TRP A 418 -6.14 -27.49 18.88
N ASP A 419 -5.72 -27.90 17.69
CA ASP A 419 -6.61 -28.13 16.55
C ASP A 419 -7.29 -29.51 16.55
N ALA A 420 -8.04 -29.82 15.49
CA ALA A 420 -8.83 -31.05 15.37
C ALA A 420 -8.03 -32.31 14.98
N ARG A 421 -6.69 -32.24 14.83
CA ARG A 421 -5.88 -33.39 14.36
C ARG A 421 -5.86 -34.53 15.37
N THR A 422 -5.75 -35.76 14.87
CA THR A 422 -5.83 -36.98 15.69
C THR A 422 -4.74 -37.07 16.76
N HIS A 423 -3.53 -36.58 16.47
CA HIS A 423 -2.38 -36.51 17.40
C HIS A 423 -2.36 -35.24 18.28
N SER A 424 -3.20 -34.24 18.04
CA SER A 424 -3.20 -32.99 18.82
C SER A 424 -3.56 -33.19 20.32
N PRO A 425 -4.53 -34.06 20.70
CA PRO A 425 -4.85 -34.34 22.10
C PRO A 425 -3.78 -35.09 22.92
N GLU A 426 -2.89 -35.85 22.29
CA GLU A 426 -1.78 -36.53 22.99
C GLU A 426 -0.52 -35.64 23.06
N PHE A 427 -0.27 -34.84 22.02
CA PHE A 427 0.77 -33.83 22.03
C PHE A 427 0.49 -32.74 23.07
N SER A 428 -0.78 -32.38 23.33
CA SER A 428 -1.13 -31.44 24.41
C SER A 428 -0.80 -31.99 25.79
N VAL A 429 -1.00 -33.29 26.04
CA VAL A 429 -0.60 -33.95 27.31
C VAL A 429 0.91 -33.89 27.54
N CYS A 430 1.72 -33.91 26.47
CA CYS A 430 3.18 -33.77 26.57
C CYS A 430 3.59 -32.30 26.78
N LEU A 431 3.03 -31.39 25.99
CA LEU A 431 3.28 -29.95 26.07
C LEU A 431 2.92 -29.38 27.46
N LEU A 432 1.75 -29.74 27.99
CA LEU A 432 1.27 -29.29 29.31
C LEU A 432 2.21 -29.72 30.43
N LYS A 433 2.69 -30.97 30.43
CA LYS A 433 3.70 -31.46 31.40
C LYS A 433 5.02 -30.68 31.27
N GLY A 434 5.41 -30.35 30.04
CA GLY A 434 6.58 -29.52 29.76
C GLY A 434 6.47 -28.17 30.44
N ILE A 435 5.41 -27.42 30.13
CA ILE A 435 5.12 -26.10 30.72
C ILE A 435 5.09 -26.18 32.25
N GLN A 436 4.31 -27.11 32.81
CA GLN A 436 4.11 -27.25 34.26
C GLN A 436 5.41 -27.59 35.01
N SER A 437 6.35 -28.34 34.41
CA SER A 437 7.64 -28.66 35.05
C SER A 437 8.54 -27.43 35.32
N THR A 438 8.28 -26.32 34.64
CA THR A 438 8.99 -25.05 34.85
C THR A 438 8.44 -24.22 36.02
N GLY A 439 7.29 -24.61 36.59
CA GLY A 439 6.52 -23.82 37.55
C GLY A 439 5.48 -22.89 36.92
N CYS A 440 5.47 -22.74 35.59
CA CYS A 440 4.43 -21.99 34.87
C CYS A 440 3.08 -22.73 34.93
N ASN A 441 2.00 -22.01 35.23
CA ASN A 441 0.64 -22.55 35.19
C ASN A 441 0.13 -22.68 33.74
N THR A 442 -0.89 -23.52 33.55
CA THR A 442 -1.54 -23.73 32.24
C THR A 442 -3.03 -23.46 32.30
N ILE A 443 -3.56 -22.73 31.31
CA ILE A 443 -5.00 -22.49 31.14
C ILE A 443 -5.42 -23.20 29.86
N GLU A 444 -5.97 -24.39 30.01
CA GLU A 444 -6.41 -25.24 28.90
C GLU A 444 -7.77 -24.74 28.37
N ILE A 445 -7.79 -24.16 27.16
CA ILE A 445 -9.04 -23.87 26.44
C ILE A 445 -9.47 -25.00 25.50
N GLY A 446 -8.63 -26.03 25.35
CA GLY A 446 -8.97 -27.27 24.66
C GLY A 446 -8.91 -27.17 23.13
N ILE A 447 -9.86 -27.84 22.47
CA ILE A 447 -9.97 -27.83 21.00
C ILE A 447 -10.63 -26.53 20.53
N GLY A 448 -9.96 -25.78 19.65
CA GLY A 448 -10.47 -24.53 19.13
C GLY A 448 -9.52 -23.87 18.12
N PRO A 449 -9.99 -22.87 17.35
CA PRO A 449 -9.19 -22.24 16.31
C PRO A 449 -8.12 -21.30 16.90
N THR A 450 -7.04 -21.05 16.16
CA THR A 450 -5.96 -20.12 16.51
C THR A 450 -6.46 -18.73 16.96
N PRO A 451 -7.42 -18.06 16.29
CA PRO A 451 -8.00 -16.81 16.79
C PRO A 451 -8.64 -16.91 18.18
N LEU A 452 -9.16 -18.07 18.60
CA LEU A 452 -9.73 -18.23 19.95
C LEU A 452 -8.63 -18.25 21.03
N MET A 453 -7.49 -18.88 20.73
CA MET A 453 -6.30 -18.82 21.60
C MET A 453 -5.73 -17.40 21.66
N ASN A 454 -5.57 -16.75 20.50
CA ASN A 454 -5.09 -15.38 20.42
C ASN A 454 -6.03 -14.39 21.15
N PHE A 455 -7.35 -14.60 21.06
CA PHE A 455 -8.36 -13.83 21.78
C PHE A 455 -8.23 -13.99 23.30
N ALA A 456 -8.13 -15.22 23.79
CA ALA A 456 -7.95 -15.49 25.21
C ALA A 456 -6.66 -14.81 25.72
N ALA A 457 -5.56 -14.89 24.96
CA ALA A 457 -4.29 -14.22 25.27
C ALA A 457 -4.31 -12.68 25.10
N CYS A 458 -5.46 -12.07 24.76
CA CYS A 458 -5.67 -10.62 24.74
C CYS A 458 -6.65 -10.12 25.82
N GLU A 459 -7.50 -10.99 26.38
CA GLU A 459 -8.56 -10.62 27.35
C GLU A 459 -8.37 -11.28 28.73
N HIS A 460 -7.47 -12.27 28.87
CA HIS A 460 -7.26 -12.95 30.15
C HIS A 460 -6.46 -12.09 31.16
N ASN A 461 -6.86 -12.14 32.43
CA ASN A 461 -6.32 -11.23 33.46
C ASN A 461 -4.95 -11.64 34.03
N GLU A 462 -4.53 -12.90 33.83
CA GLU A 462 -3.26 -13.42 34.41
C GLU A 462 -2.09 -13.49 33.43
N THR A 463 -2.32 -13.40 32.12
CA THR A 463 -1.29 -13.68 31.10
C THR A 463 -1.67 -13.15 29.73
N ASN A 464 -0.68 -12.66 28.99
CA ASN A 464 -0.81 -12.35 27.56
C ASN A 464 -0.04 -13.37 26.70
N SER A 465 0.23 -14.56 27.24
CA SER A 465 1.02 -15.61 26.63
C SER A 465 0.18 -16.86 26.34
N GLY A 466 0.39 -17.47 25.17
CA GLY A 466 -0.35 -18.65 24.76
C GLY A 466 0.31 -19.44 23.63
N ILE A 467 -0.04 -20.72 23.55
CA ILE A 467 0.47 -21.67 22.56
C ILE A 467 -0.68 -22.56 22.06
N ILE A 468 -0.73 -22.77 20.74
CA ILE A 468 -1.68 -23.69 20.10
C ILE A 468 -0.94 -24.75 19.29
N ILE A 469 -1.31 -26.02 19.55
CA ILE A 469 -0.81 -27.17 18.78
C ILE A 469 -1.62 -27.28 17.49
N THR A 470 -0.95 -27.07 16.35
CA THR A 470 -1.56 -27.12 15.03
C THR A 470 -0.54 -27.09 13.90
N ALA A 471 -0.90 -27.69 12.75
CA ALA A 471 -0.26 -27.42 11.47
C ALA A 471 -1.16 -26.67 10.46
N SER A 472 -2.25 -26.02 10.88
CA SER A 472 -3.13 -25.21 10.01
C SER A 472 -3.63 -26.05 8.80
N HIS A 473 -3.53 -25.51 7.59
CA HIS A 473 -3.84 -26.11 6.29
C HIS A 473 -2.92 -27.24 5.78
N ASN A 474 -1.90 -27.70 6.53
CA ASN A 474 -1.06 -28.82 6.07
C ASN A 474 -1.84 -30.15 6.03
N PRO A 475 -1.41 -31.16 5.25
CA PRO A 475 -1.98 -32.51 5.29
C PRO A 475 -2.05 -33.08 6.70
N LYS A 476 -2.99 -34.01 6.95
CA LYS A 476 -3.31 -34.52 8.30
C LYS A 476 -2.09 -34.96 9.12
N ASP A 477 -1.12 -35.63 8.50
CA ASP A 477 0.04 -36.27 9.15
C ASP A 477 1.06 -35.26 9.73
N TYR A 478 0.88 -33.96 9.50
CA TYR A 478 1.68 -32.88 10.11
C TYR A 478 1.09 -32.41 11.43
N ASN A 479 1.93 -31.96 12.36
CA ASN A 479 1.52 -31.10 13.46
C ASN A 479 2.50 -29.94 13.67
N GLY A 480 2.29 -29.12 14.70
CA GLY A 480 3.14 -27.96 14.98
C GLY A 480 2.74 -27.17 16.21
N CYS A 481 3.35 -26.00 16.40
CA CYS A 481 3.05 -25.05 17.47
C CYS A 481 3.16 -23.59 16.96
N LYS A 482 2.08 -22.82 17.10
CA LYS A 482 2.07 -21.35 16.98
C LYS A 482 2.14 -20.75 18.40
N MET A 483 2.97 -19.73 18.62
CA MET A 483 3.30 -19.21 19.96
C MET A 483 3.20 -17.68 20.07
N VAL A 484 2.66 -17.22 21.20
CA VAL A 484 2.59 -15.81 21.63
C VAL A 484 3.16 -15.73 23.05
N VAL A 485 4.06 -14.76 23.29
CA VAL A 485 4.62 -14.47 24.61
C VAL A 485 4.45 -12.99 24.91
N ASN A 486 3.81 -12.65 26.03
CA ASN A 486 3.49 -11.30 26.49
C ASN A 486 2.98 -10.39 25.35
N GLY A 487 1.88 -10.81 24.72
CA GLY A 487 1.20 -10.10 23.62
C GLY A 487 1.92 -10.13 22.27
N ARG A 488 3.09 -10.78 22.15
CA ARG A 488 3.92 -10.78 20.95
C ARG A 488 4.05 -12.18 20.35
N THR A 489 3.61 -12.36 19.10
CA THR A 489 3.85 -13.59 18.34
C THR A 489 5.35 -13.81 18.14
N LEU A 490 5.82 -15.04 18.34
CA LEU A 490 7.22 -15.42 18.12
C LEU A 490 7.53 -15.55 16.62
N VAL A 491 8.67 -15.03 16.17
CA VAL A 491 9.09 -15.05 14.76
C VAL A 491 10.62 -15.03 14.63
N ASP A 492 11.15 -15.55 13.52
CA ASP A 492 12.57 -15.56 13.15
C ASP A 492 13.48 -16.02 14.32
N ASP A 493 14.28 -15.12 14.88
CA ASP A 493 15.22 -15.38 15.98
C ASP A 493 14.53 -15.91 17.25
N ASP A 494 13.23 -15.66 17.45
CA ASP A 494 12.48 -16.22 18.59
C ASP A 494 12.34 -17.74 18.52
N ILE A 495 11.98 -18.26 17.34
CA ILE A 495 11.84 -19.71 17.14
C ILE A 495 13.20 -20.38 17.26
N GLN A 496 14.27 -19.70 16.84
CA GLN A 496 15.64 -20.16 17.03
C GLN A 496 16.11 -20.07 18.49
N ARG A 497 15.58 -19.15 19.32
CA ARG A 497 15.80 -19.21 20.79
C ARG A 497 15.11 -20.42 21.41
N ILE A 498 13.85 -20.74 21.04
CA ILE A 498 13.17 -21.95 21.52
C ILE A 498 13.98 -23.21 21.16
N LYS A 499 14.45 -23.31 19.90
CA LYS A 499 15.40 -24.35 19.46
C LYS A 499 16.64 -24.42 20.36
N THR A 500 17.30 -23.28 20.56
CA THR A 500 18.54 -23.16 21.35
C THR A 500 18.35 -23.61 22.80
N ARG A 501 17.23 -23.23 23.45
CA ARG A 501 16.90 -23.66 24.81
C ARG A 501 16.83 -25.18 24.94
N ILE A 502 16.16 -25.84 24.00
CA ILE A 502 16.04 -27.30 23.99
C ILE A 502 17.42 -27.94 23.80
N GLN A 503 18.21 -27.47 22.84
CA GLN A 503 19.56 -28.00 22.56
C GLN A 503 20.57 -27.79 23.70
N GLN A 504 20.37 -26.77 24.55
CA GLN A 504 21.27 -26.46 25.67
C GLN A 504 20.72 -26.91 27.04
N ALA A 505 19.49 -27.45 27.09
CA ALA A 505 18.70 -27.61 28.30
C ALA A 505 18.59 -26.32 29.15
N ASP A 506 18.64 -25.14 28.51
CA ASP A 506 18.49 -23.82 29.15
C ASP A 506 17.01 -23.51 29.40
N VAL A 507 16.44 -24.26 30.35
CA VAL A 507 15.02 -24.18 30.75
C VAL A 507 14.89 -23.92 32.25
N THR A 508 13.89 -23.14 32.64
CA THR A 508 13.58 -22.93 34.06
C THR A 508 13.06 -24.24 34.67
N SER A 509 13.61 -24.63 35.81
CA SER A 509 13.08 -25.72 36.64
C SER A 509 12.60 -25.19 37.99
N ALA A 510 11.44 -25.65 38.46
CA ALA A 510 10.89 -25.26 39.77
C ALA A 510 10.74 -26.47 40.71
N GLU A 511 10.91 -26.26 42.03
CA GLU A 511 10.68 -27.31 43.04
C GLU A 511 9.22 -27.77 43.11
N ASN A 512 8.28 -26.92 42.67
CA ASN A 512 6.86 -27.21 42.57
C ASN A 512 6.44 -27.01 41.12
N HIS A 513 5.70 -27.98 40.56
CA HIS A 513 5.12 -27.83 39.23
C HIS A 513 3.98 -26.81 39.25
N GLY A 514 3.78 -26.11 38.13
CA GLY A 514 2.61 -25.25 37.91
C GLY A 514 1.31 -26.05 37.86
N VAL A 515 0.18 -25.38 38.12
CA VAL A 515 -1.15 -25.99 38.11
C VAL A 515 -1.86 -25.80 36.77
N SER A 516 -2.82 -26.67 36.45
CA SER A 516 -3.70 -26.51 35.28
C SER A 516 -5.11 -26.08 35.67
N ALA A 517 -5.65 -25.11 34.93
CA ALA A 517 -7.07 -24.77 34.87
C ALA A 517 -7.65 -25.18 33.51
N LYS A 518 -8.98 -25.34 33.43
CA LYS A 518 -9.72 -25.58 32.18
C LYS A 518 -10.84 -24.56 32.05
N GLU A 519 -10.93 -23.87 30.92
CA GLU A 519 -11.87 -22.76 30.71
C GLU A 519 -12.51 -22.81 29.31
N ASP A 520 -13.78 -22.40 29.19
CA ASP A 520 -14.44 -22.19 27.89
C ASP A 520 -14.57 -20.69 27.60
N VAL A 521 -13.69 -20.19 26.75
CA VAL A 521 -13.68 -18.80 26.25
C VAL A 521 -14.56 -18.60 25.01
N SER A 522 -15.15 -19.67 24.45
CA SER A 522 -15.90 -19.63 23.18
C SER A 522 -17.08 -18.66 23.20
N GLN A 523 -17.78 -18.57 24.34
CA GLN A 523 -18.91 -17.66 24.45
C GLN A 523 -18.46 -16.20 24.61
N MET A 524 -17.41 -15.94 25.38
CA MET A 524 -16.82 -14.59 25.49
C MET A 524 -16.36 -14.06 24.13
N TYR A 525 -15.75 -14.93 23.32
CA TYR A 525 -15.35 -14.63 21.95
C TYR A 525 -16.55 -14.25 21.07
N ILE A 526 -17.60 -15.08 21.04
CA ILE A 526 -18.83 -14.79 20.29
C ILE A 526 -19.47 -13.48 20.76
N ASP A 527 -19.67 -13.31 22.08
CA ASP A 527 -20.28 -12.13 22.69
C ASP A 527 -19.51 -10.85 22.35
N ARG A 528 -18.18 -10.92 22.31
CA ARG A 528 -17.29 -9.81 21.94
C ARG A 528 -17.32 -9.46 20.44
N ILE A 529 -17.64 -10.42 19.55
CA ILE A 529 -17.89 -10.13 18.13
C ILE A 529 -19.27 -9.53 17.94
N ILE A 530 -20.35 -10.16 18.42
CA ILE A 530 -21.72 -9.67 18.23
C ILE A 530 -21.99 -8.33 18.93
N GLY A 531 -21.22 -8.00 19.98
CA GLY A 531 -21.26 -6.70 20.64
C GLY A 531 -20.61 -5.53 19.87
N ASP A 532 -19.84 -5.82 18.82
CA ASP A 532 -19.18 -4.81 17.95
C ASP A 532 -19.72 -4.82 16.51
N VAL A 533 -20.07 -5.98 15.97
CA VAL A 533 -20.37 -6.18 14.53
C VAL A 533 -21.88 -6.10 14.24
N ALA A 534 -22.27 -5.18 13.36
CA ALA A 534 -23.68 -4.93 13.04
C ALA A 534 -24.17 -5.68 11.78
N VAL A 535 -24.89 -6.79 11.97
CA VAL A 535 -25.53 -7.60 10.92
C VAL A 535 -27.07 -7.51 11.04
N ILE A 536 -27.80 -7.68 9.94
CA ILE A 536 -29.29 -7.79 9.93
C ILE A 536 -29.75 -9.24 9.82
N ASP A 537 -30.89 -9.55 10.45
CA ASP A 537 -31.55 -10.85 10.37
C ASP A 537 -31.71 -11.37 8.93
N GLY A 538 -31.36 -12.66 8.75
CA GLY A 538 -31.92 -13.45 7.66
C GLY A 538 -30.98 -13.81 6.50
N TRP A 539 -29.74 -13.30 6.47
CA TRP A 539 -28.65 -13.75 5.59
C TRP A 539 -28.55 -15.27 5.60
N GLN A 540 -28.51 -15.91 4.43
CA GLN A 540 -28.24 -17.33 4.29
C GLN A 540 -26.75 -17.54 4.03
N VAL A 541 -26.09 -18.19 4.98
CA VAL A 541 -24.63 -18.38 5.00
C VAL A 541 -24.34 -19.87 4.90
N VAL A 542 -23.56 -20.30 3.91
CA VAL A 542 -22.88 -21.60 4.00
C VAL A 542 -21.54 -21.39 4.69
N VAL A 543 -21.23 -22.19 5.71
CA VAL A 543 -19.90 -22.20 6.32
C VAL A 543 -19.27 -23.58 6.14
N ASP A 544 -18.10 -23.59 5.52
CA ASP A 544 -17.22 -24.75 5.43
C ASP A 544 -16.06 -24.60 6.42
N ALA A 545 -15.86 -25.63 7.23
CA ALA A 545 -14.80 -25.70 8.23
C ALA A 545 -13.74 -26.78 7.91
N GLY A 546 -13.88 -27.53 6.80
CA GLY A 546 -12.92 -28.56 6.39
C GLY A 546 -12.61 -29.60 7.47
N ASN A 547 -13.58 -29.94 8.33
CA ASN A 547 -13.43 -30.76 9.55
C ASN A 547 -12.45 -30.22 10.62
N GLY A 548 -11.92 -29.00 10.43
CA GLY A 548 -10.95 -28.34 11.30
C GLY A 548 -11.53 -27.72 12.58
N ALA A 549 -10.67 -27.00 13.30
CA ALA A 549 -10.92 -26.50 14.65
C ALA A 549 -12.06 -25.45 14.76
N SER A 550 -12.48 -24.85 13.64
CA SER A 550 -13.63 -23.95 13.58
C SER A 550 -14.99 -24.65 13.56
N SER A 551 -15.03 -26.00 13.48
CA SER A 551 -16.25 -26.78 13.23
C SER A 551 -17.43 -26.50 14.17
N GLU A 552 -17.20 -26.32 15.48
CA GLU A 552 -18.28 -25.96 16.41
C GLU A 552 -18.48 -24.43 16.51
N LEU A 553 -17.38 -23.67 16.51
CA LEU A 553 -17.42 -22.24 16.81
C LEU A 553 -18.04 -21.41 15.68
N ALA A 554 -17.79 -21.76 14.41
CA ALA A 554 -18.28 -21.00 13.27
C ALA A 554 -19.82 -21.05 13.14
N PRO A 555 -20.49 -22.22 13.23
CA PRO A 555 -21.95 -22.27 13.26
C PRO A 555 -22.56 -21.57 14.48
N ARG A 556 -21.91 -21.65 15.65
CA ARG A 556 -22.33 -20.90 16.85
C ARG A 556 -22.29 -19.39 16.61
N LEU A 557 -21.21 -18.86 16.03
CA LEU A 557 -21.04 -17.43 15.73
C LEU A 557 -22.06 -16.92 14.71
N PHE A 558 -22.23 -17.59 13.57
CA PHE A 558 -23.17 -17.12 12.53
C PHE A 558 -24.64 -17.20 12.99
N ASN A 559 -25.00 -18.21 13.79
CA ASN A 559 -26.33 -18.27 14.40
C ASN A 559 -26.54 -17.16 15.45
N ALA A 560 -25.49 -16.76 16.19
CA ALA A 560 -25.55 -15.61 17.12
C ALA A 560 -25.66 -14.27 16.36
N LEU A 561 -25.05 -14.17 15.17
CA LEU A 561 -25.24 -13.07 14.20
C LEU A 561 -26.58 -13.16 13.43
N GLN A 562 -27.56 -13.92 13.92
CA GLN A 562 -28.93 -14.04 13.37
C GLN A 562 -28.98 -14.49 11.88
N CYS A 563 -27.92 -15.18 11.42
CA CYS A 563 -27.85 -15.76 10.09
C CYS A 563 -28.51 -17.15 10.05
N LYS A 564 -28.99 -17.53 8.87
CA LYS A 564 -29.46 -18.90 8.57
C LYS A 564 -28.27 -19.72 8.09
N THR A 565 -27.58 -20.35 9.03
CA THR A 565 -26.34 -21.07 8.75
C THR A 565 -26.61 -22.47 8.19
N HIS A 566 -25.99 -22.79 7.06
CA HIS A 566 -25.86 -24.15 6.54
C HIS A 566 -24.42 -24.63 6.76
N SER A 567 -24.25 -25.60 7.64
CA SER A 567 -22.93 -26.12 8.02
C SER A 567 -22.46 -27.20 7.06
N LEU A 568 -21.33 -26.96 6.39
CA LEU A 568 -20.62 -27.90 5.53
C LEU A 568 -19.34 -28.36 6.25
N PHE A 569 -19.11 -29.66 6.33
CA PHE A 569 -17.97 -30.32 7.00
C PHE A 569 -17.63 -29.81 8.42
N CYS A 570 -18.60 -29.23 9.12
CA CYS A 570 -18.48 -28.70 10.48
C CYS A 570 -18.64 -29.81 11.54
N GLN A 571 -17.72 -30.78 11.54
CA GLN A 571 -17.56 -31.79 12.59
C GLN A 571 -16.06 -32.02 12.77
N PHE A 572 -15.56 -32.02 14.01
CA PHE A 572 -14.15 -32.28 14.28
C PHE A 572 -13.74 -33.68 13.79
N ASP A 573 -12.93 -33.74 12.73
CA ASP A 573 -12.39 -34.99 12.20
C ASP A 573 -11.00 -34.75 11.60
N GLY A 574 -9.98 -35.07 12.39
CA GLY A 574 -8.57 -34.88 12.03
C GLY A 574 -8.06 -35.76 10.90
N GLU A 575 -8.86 -36.69 10.38
CA GLU A 575 -8.55 -37.41 9.15
C GLU A 575 -8.86 -36.59 7.87
N PHE A 576 -9.51 -35.42 8.02
CA PHE A 576 -9.95 -34.52 6.95
C PHE A 576 -10.66 -35.25 5.78
N PRO A 577 -11.71 -36.05 6.04
CA PRO A 577 -12.20 -37.07 5.10
C PRO A 577 -12.95 -36.55 3.86
N ASN A 578 -13.13 -35.24 3.72
CA ASN A 578 -13.91 -34.62 2.63
C ASN A 578 -13.01 -33.90 1.61
N HIS A 579 -12.09 -33.06 2.09
CA HIS A 579 -11.01 -32.44 1.34
C HIS A 579 -9.95 -31.93 2.34
N GLU A 580 -8.75 -31.60 1.85
CA GLU A 580 -7.72 -30.96 2.69
C GLU A 580 -8.21 -29.59 3.20
N PRO A 581 -7.90 -29.19 4.44
CA PRO A 581 -8.41 -27.95 5.03
C PRO A 581 -7.57 -26.73 4.61
N ASP A 582 -7.28 -26.62 3.30
CA ASP A 582 -6.60 -25.49 2.66
C ASP A 582 -7.56 -24.76 1.69
N PRO A 583 -8.23 -23.67 2.12
CA PRO A 583 -9.13 -22.93 1.24
C PRO A 583 -8.38 -22.13 0.16
N SER A 584 -7.04 -22.03 0.21
CA SER A 584 -6.26 -21.36 -0.85
C SER A 584 -6.16 -22.18 -2.15
N VAL A 585 -6.60 -23.45 -2.11
CA VAL A 585 -6.67 -24.37 -3.26
C VAL A 585 -8.11 -24.42 -3.78
N ALA A 586 -8.31 -24.08 -5.06
CA ALA A 586 -9.65 -23.91 -5.64
C ALA A 586 -10.47 -25.21 -5.67
N GLU A 587 -9.81 -26.36 -5.79
CA GLU A 587 -10.40 -27.70 -5.78
C GLU A 587 -11.13 -28.01 -4.46
N ASN A 588 -10.59 -27.53 -3.33
CA ASN A 588 -11.21 -27.71 -2.00
C ASN A 588 -12.49 -26.88 -1.85
N LEU A 589 -12.68 -25.83 -2.66
CA LEU A 589 -13.85 -24.93 -2.60
C LEU A 589 -15.06 -25.43 -3.41
N ILE A 590 -14.92 -26.51 -4.20
CA ILE A 590 -15.97 -27.00 -5.11
C ILE A 590 -17.26 -27.34 -4.34
N SER A 591 -17.15 -28.08 -3.24
CA SER A 591 -18.29 -28.48 -2.40
C SER A 591 -19.04 -27.27 -1.82
N LEU A 592 -18.31 -26.23 -1.39
CA LEU A 592 -18.88 -24.98 -0.89
C LEU A 592 -19.61 -24.22 -2.02
N VAL A 593 -18.98 -24.09 -3.19
CA VAL A 593 -19.57 -23.41 -4.36
C VAL A 593 -20.87 -24.07 -4.81
N ASP A 594 -20.92 -25.39 -4.88
CA ASP A 594 -22.13 -26.14 -5.24
C ASP A 594 -23.19 -26.10 -4.13
N THR A 595 -22.78 -26.07 -2.86
CA THR A 595 -23.69 -25.96 -1.70
C THR A 595 -24.34 -24.57 -1.63
N VAL A 596 -23.59 -23.49 -1.90
CA VAL A 596 -24.11 -22.12 -2.01
C VAL A 596 -25.16 -22.03 -3.12
N LYS A 597 -24.82 -22.51 -4.34
CA LYS A 597 -25.73 -22.52 -5.49
C LYS A 597 -27.00 -23.35 -5.25
N THR A 598 -26.85 -24.53 -4.64
CA THR A 598 -27.96 -25.48 -4.42
C THR A 598 -28.94 -24.97 -3.37
N ASN A 599 -28.44 -24.45 -2.25
CA ASN A 599 -29.28 -23.87 -1.19
C ASN A 599 -29.80 -22.46 -1.54
N LYS A 600 -29.23 -21.80 -2.57
CA LYS A 600 -29.41 -20.37 -2.87
C LYS A 600 -29.04 -19.50 -1.67
N ALA A 601 -27.88 -19.79 -1.09
CA ALA A 601 -27.30 -18.97 -0.05
C ALA A 601 -26.79 -17.64 -0.64
N ASP A 602 -26.79 -16.60 0.18
CA ASP A 602 -26.36 -15.26 -0.21
C ASP A 602 -24.82 -15.14 -0.21
N ILE A 603 -24.15 -16.00 0.57
CA ILE A 603 -22.69 -16.07 0.73
C ILE A 603 -22.24 -17.45 1.21
N GLY A 604 -21.03 -17.85 0.83
CA GLY A 604 -20.30 -18.96 1.44
C GLY A 604 -18.98 -18.49 2.09
N PHE A 605 -18.56 -19.15 3.15
CA PHE A 605 -17.26 -18.95 3.79
C PHE A 605 -16.52 -20.28 3.90
N ALA A 606 -15.23 -20.29 3.56
CA ALA A 606 -14.32 -21.40 3.84
C ALA A 606 -13.23 -20.94 4.81
N LEU A 607 -13.05 -21.72 5.88
CA LEU A 607 -12.00 -21.56 6.89
C LEU A 607 -10.94 -22.66 6.70
N ASP A 608 -9.71 -22.42 7.15
CA ASP A 608 -8.65 -23.44 7.15
C ASP A 608 -8.64 -24.27 8.45
N GLY A 609 -7.73 -25.25 8.52
CA GLY A 609 -7.70 -26.28 9.57
C GLY A 609 -7.69 -25.78 11.01
N ASP A 610 -7.15 -24.58 11.25
CA ASP A 610 -7.19 -23.90 12.56
C ASP A 610 -7.83 -22.50 12.53
N GLY A 611 -8.52 -22.13 11.44
CA GLY A 611 -9.48 -21.03 11.40
C GLY A 611 -8.91 -19.60 11.40
N ASP A 612 -7.61 -19.42 11.20
CA ASP A 612 -7.00 -18.09 11.11
C ASP A 612 -7.02 -17.50 9.67
N ARG A 613 -7.57 -18.25 8.71
CA ARG A 613 -7.79 -17.83 7.31
C ARG A 613 -9.26 -17.76 6.91
N LEU A 614 -9.54 -16.93 5.90
CA LEU A 614 -10.84 -16.85 5.24
C LEU A 614 -10.73 -16.80 3.70
N ILE A 615 -11.60 -17.56 3.03
CA ILE A 615 -12.03 -17.32 1.65
C ILE A 615 -13.55 -17.16 1.64
N ALA A 616 -14.07 -16.28 0.78
CA ALA A 616 -15.52 -16.10 0.59
C ALA A 616 -15.96 -16.52 -0.81
N ILE A 617 -17.20 -17.01 -0.91
CA ILE A 617 -17.87 -17.42 -2.14
C ILE A 617 -19.12 -16.56 -2.32
N THR A 618 -19.31 -15.97 -3.51
CA THR A 618 -20.50 -15.15 -3.80
C THR A 618 -21.76 -16.00 -4.04
N ALA A 619 -22.95 -15.39 -4.04
CA ALA A 619 -24.21 -16.08 -4.35
C ALA A 619 -24.22 -16.71 -5.76
N SER A 620 -23.55 -16.09 -6.74
CA SER A 620 -23.35 -16.70 -8.07
C SER A 620 -22.27 -17.79 -8.10
N GLY A 621 -21.54 -17.97 -6.99
CA GLY A 621 -20.48 -18.95 -6.79
C GLY A 621 -19.16 -18.57 -7.46
N LYS A 622 -18.80 -17.29 -7.46
CA LYS A 622 -17.43 -16.82 -7.72
C LYS A 622 -16.60 -16.99 -6.44
N ILE A 623 -15.34 -17.39 -6.58
CA ILE A 623 -14.38 -17.34 -5.47
C ILE A 623 -13.91 -15.88 -5.32
N VAL A 624 -13.90 -15.37 -4.09
CA VAL A 624 -13.40 -14.03 -3.74
C VAL A 624 -12.09 -14.20 -2.98
N TRP A 625 -10.98 -13.92 -3.65
CA TRP A 625 -9.64 -14.16 -3.11
C TRP A 625 -9.25 -13.13 -2.05
N PRO A 626 -8.25 -13.43 -1.18
CA PRO A 626 -7.94 -12.57 -0.02
C PRO A 626 -7.49 -11.16 -0.38
N ASP A 627 -6.85 -10.96 -1.54
CA ASP A 627 -6.52 -9.61 -2.01
C ASP A 627 -7.77 -8.82 -2.41
N GLN A 628 -8.81 -9.46 -2.96
CA GLN A 628 -10.12 -8.83 -3.19
C GLN A 628 -10.87 -8.55 -1.88
N LEU A 629 -10.85 -9.47 -0.91
CA LEU A 629 -11.40 -9.24 0.42
C LEU A 629 -10.71 -8.05 1.11
N MET A 630 -9.38 -7.99 1.04
CA MET A 630 -8.58 -6.88 1.52
C MET A 630 -8.91 -5.56 0.81
N MET A 631 -9.31 -5.55 -0.46
CA MET A 631 -9.79 -4.33 -1.13
C MET A 631 -11.07 -3.81 -0.48
N LEU A 632 -12.04 -4.69 -0.19
CA LEU A 632 -13.31 -4.33 0.46
C LEU A 632 -13.08 -3.85 1.91
N PHE A 633 -12.30 -4.58 2.70
CA PHE A 633 -11.93 -4.18 4.06
C PHE A 633 -11.12 -2.87 4.09
N SER A 634 -10.25 -2.63 3.10
CA SER A 634 -9.52 -1.37 2.97
C SER A 634 -10.46 -0.20 2.68
N GLN A 635 -11.43 -0.36 1.77
CA GLN A 635 -12.43 0.68 1.48
C GLN A 635 -13.23 1.06 2.75
N ASP A 636 -13.67 0.07 3.52
CA ASP A 636 -14.42 0.24 4.76
C ASP A 636 -13.60 0.94 5.87
N ILE A 637 -12.42 0.40 6.18
CA ILE A 637 -11.58 0.86 7.30
C ILE A 637 -10.93 2.20 7.00
N VAL A 638 -10.39 2.43 5.79
CA VAL A 638 -9.76 3.70 5.43
C VAL A 638 -10.78 4.84 5.37
N ALA A 639 -12.03 4.56 4.99
CA ALA A 639 -13.09 5.58 4.99
C ALA A 639 -13.44 6.10 6.39
N ARG A 640 -13.26 5.28 7.44
CA ARG A 640 -13.36 5.70 8.85
C ARG A 640 -12.05 6.22 9.43
N ASN A 641 -10.90 5.80 8.89
CA ASN A 641 -9.57 6.10 9.41
C ASN A 641 -8.65 6.69 8.32
N PRO A 642 -8.90 7.91 7.79
CA PRO A 642 -8.13 8.46 6.68
C PRO A 642 -6.64 8.59 7.00
N GLY A 643 -5.78 8.13 6.10
CA GLY A 643 -4.32 8.12 6.26
C GLY A 643 -3.75 6.93 7.04
N CYS A 644 -4.59 5.98 7.49
CA CYS A 644 -4.11 4.79 8.20
C CYS A 644 -3.31 3.83 7.31
N ASP A 645 -2.50 2.98 7.94
CA ASP A 645 -1.67 2.01 7.25
C ASP A 645 -2.44 0.70 7.04
N VAL A 646 -2.29 0.15 5.84
CA VAL A 646 -2.75 -1.20 5.48
C VAL A 646 -1.56 -2.01 5.00
N VAL A 647 -1.22 -3.06 5.74
CA VAL A 647 -0.12 -3.98 5.40
C VAL A 647 -0.66 -5.10 4.52
N PHE A 648 0.07 -5.49 3.48
CA PHE A 648 -0.27 -6.67 2.67
C PHE A 648 0.99 -7.36 2.15
N ASP A 649 0.87 -8.65 1.86
CA ASP A 649 2.01 -9.47 1.44
C ASP A 649 2.40 -9.26 -0.04
N ILE A 650 3.64 -9.65 -0.38
CA ILE A 650 4.20 -9.50 -1.72
C ILE A 650 3.47 -10.30 -2.83
N LYS A 651 2.70 -11.34 -2.47
CA LYS A 651 1.87 -12.11 -3.42
C LYS A 651 0.56 -11.40 -3.80
N SER A 652 0.15 -10.35 -3.07
CA SER A 652 -1.13 -9.67 -3.29
C SER A 652 -1.15 -8.81 -4.57
N SER A 653 -2.35 -8.66 -5.15
CA SER A 653 -2.61 -7.86 -6.35
C SER A 653 -2.07 -6.42 -6.25
N GLN A 654 -1.54 -5.89 -7.35
CA GLN A 654 -1.14 -4.48 -7.42
C GLN A 654 -2.33 -3.52 -7.26
N LEU A 655 -3.55 -3.99 -7.59
CA LEU A 655 -4.79 -3.24 -7.44
C LEU A 655 -5.13 -2.93 -5.98
N LEU A 656 -4.71 -3.77 -5.03
CA LEU A 656 -4.91 -3.54 -3.60
C LEU A 656 -4.18 -2.26 -3.16
N SER A 657 -2.90 -2.10 -3.58
CA SER A 657 -2.11 -0.89 -3.32
C SER A 657 -2.75 0.37 -3.93
N GLN A 658 -3.38 0.25 -5.10
CA GLN A 658 -4.12 1.33 -5.75
C GLN A 658 -5.37 1.71 -4.94
N ILE A 659 -6.20 0.74 -4.56
CA ILE A 659 -7.46 0.96 -3.83
C ILE A 659 -7.23 1.55 -2.44
N ILE A 660 -6.21 1.09 -1.70
CA ILE A 660 -5.82 1.70 -0.42
C ILE A 660 -5.47 3.19 -0.64
N SER A 661 -4.69 3.50 -1.69
CA SER A 661 -4.28 4.87 -2.01
C SER A 661 -5.44 5.76 -2.45
N GLU A 662 -6.37 5.25 -3.26
CA GLU A 662 -7.52 5.98 -3.80
C GLU A 662 -8.59 6.30 -2.75
N ASN A 663 -8.67 5.51 -1.68
CA ASN A 663 -9.50 5.79 -0.51
C ASN A 663 -8.78 6.67 0.53
N GLY A 664 -7.47 6.90 0.38
CA GLY A 664 -6.67 7.83 1.20
C GLY A 664 -5.85 7.18 2.32
N GLY A 665 -5.62 5.87 2.27
CA GLY A 665 -4.75 5.13 3.20
C GLY A 665 -3.31 5.03 2.70
N ARG A 666 -2.44 4.44 3.51
CA ARG A 666 -1.03 4.16 3.18
C ARG A 666 -0.83 2.66 2.92
N PRO A 667 -0.62 2.23 1.66
CA PRO A 667 -0.29 0.83 1.35
C PRO A 667 1.14 0.48 1.79
N ILE A 668 1.31 -0.66 2.45
CA ILE A 668 2.62 -1.20 2.85
C ILE A 668 2.73 -2.66 2.40
N MET A 669 3.45 -2.89 1.29
CA MET A 669 3.80 -4.23 0.85
C MET A 669 4.92 -4.81 1.75
N TRP A 670 4.76 -6.06 2.21
CA TRP A 670 5.70 -6.74 3.10
C TRP A 670 5.92 -8.22 2.72
N LYS A 671 6.72 -8.93 3.54
CA LYS A 671 7.00 -10.38 3.38
C LYS A 671 5.73 -11.22 3.55
N THR A 672 5.65 -12.36 2.86
CA THR A 672 4.65 -13.40 3.13
C THR A 672 5.04 -14.19 4.38
N GLY A 673 4.08 -14.42 5.28
CA GLY A 673 4.21 -15.12 6.56
C GLY A 673 3.48 -14.38 7.66
N HIS A 674 2.47 -15.02 8.27
CA HIS A 674 1.51 -14.36 9.15
C HIS A 674 2.14 -13.62 10.35
N SER A 675 3.19 -14.19 10.97
CA SER A 675 3.94 -13.52 12.04
C SER A 675 4.78 -12.33 11.55
N HIS A 676 5.26 -12.33 10.29
CA HIS A 676 5.91 -11.15 9.71
C HIS A 676 4.91 -10.02 9.45
N ILE A 677 3.66 -10.33 9.05
CA ILE A 677 2.59 -9.34 8.90
C ILE A 677 2.19 -8.76 10.26
N LYS A 678 1.94 -9.60 11.28
CA LYS A 678 1.68 -9.14 12.66
C LYS A 678 2.80 -8.25 13.20
N ALA A 679 4.05 -8.68 13.06
CA ALA A 679 5.22 -7.87 13.45
C ALA A 679 5.26 -6.53 12.71
N LYS A 680 4.94 -6.50 11.41
CA LYS A 680 4.91 -5.26 10.62
C LYS A 680 3.75 -4.34 11.00
N MET A 681 2.57 -4.87 11.25
CA MET A 681 1.44 -4.08 11.75
C MET A 681 1.74 -3.44 13.09
N HIS A 682 2.43 -4.17 13.98
CA HIS A 682 2.91 -3.63 15.26
C HIS A 682 3.96 -2.53 15.05
N GLU A 683 4.92 -2.73 14.15
CA GLU A 683 5.94 -1.71 13.79
C GLU A 683 5.31 -0.42 13.25
N THR A 684 4.34 -0.52 12.34
CA THR A 684 3.75 0.64 11.64
C THR A 684 2.46 1.17 12.27
N GLN A 685 1.95 0.52 13.33
CA GLN A 685 0.63 0.75 13.93
C GLN A 685 -0.51 0.69 12.90
N ALA A 686 -0.45 -0.29 11.99
CA ALA A 686 -1.45 -0.48 10.94
C ALA A 686 -2.79 -0.96 11.50
N LEU A 687 -3.88 -0.52 10.88
CA LEU A 687 -5.25 -0.83 11.31
C LEU A 687 -5.84 -2.08 10.63
N LEU A 688 -5.26 -2.47 9.49
CA LEU A 688 -5.59 -3.66 8.73
C LEU A 688 -4.30 -4.30 8.19
N GLY A 689 -4.23 -5.62 8.22
CA GLY A 689 -3.23 -6.43 7.54
C GLY A 689 -3.89 -7.56 6.76
N GLY A 690 -3.18 -8.15 5.79
CA GLY A 690 -3.65 -9.37 5.12
C GLY A 690 -2.64 -10.03 4.21
N GLU A 691 -2.89 -11.29 3.86
CA GLU A 691 -2.07 -12.09 2.95
C GLU A 691 -2.90 -12.77 1.88
N PHE A 692 -2.32 -13.01 0.70
CA PHE A 692 -2.96 -13.82 -0.35
C PHE A 692 -3.24 -15.27 0.07
N SER A 693 -2.68 -15.76 1.19
CA SER A 693 -2.99 -17.06 1.80
C SER A 693 -4.32 -17.09 2.56
N GLY A 694 -4.95 -15.95 2.85
CA GLY A 694 -6.25 -15.87 3.53
C GLY A 694 -6.20 -15.38 4.98
N HIS A 695 -5.01 -15.22 5.57
CA HIS A 695 -4.87 -14.55 6.86
C HIS A 695 -5.26 -13.07 6.72
N ILE A 696 -6.20 -12.59 7.56
CA ILE A 696 -6.65 -11.19 7.57
C ILE A 696 -6.67 -10.69 9.02
N PHE A 697 -6.05 -9.53 9.24
CA PHE A 697 -5.64 -9.06 10.57
C PHE A 697 -6.31 -7.71 10.84
N PHE A 698 -7.27 -7.68 11.77
CA PHE A 698 -7.97 -6.45 12.13
C PHE A 698 -7.36 -5.86 13.40
N LYS A 699 -6.93 -4.59 13.35
CA LYS A 699 -6.58 -3.78 14.53
C LYS A 699 -7.53 -2.61 14.73
N GLU A 700 -8.26 -2.19 13.70
CA GLU A 700 -9.48 -1.41 13.88
C GLU A 700 -10.56 -2.29 14.56
N ARG A 701 -11.07 -1.85 15.72
CA ARG A 701 -12.10 -2.52 16.54
C ARG A 701 -11.74 -3.91 17.08
N TRP A 702 -10.56 -4.43 16.75
CA TRP A 702 -10.08 -5.77 17.10
C TRP A 702 -8.61 -5.76 17.54
N TYR A 703 -8.05 -6.93 17.83
CA TYR A 703 -6.82 -7.05 18.62
C TYR A 703 -5.52 -6.95 17.82
N GLY A 704 -5.55 -7.19 16.51
CA GLY A 704 -4.39 -7.16 15.60
C GLY A 704 -3.89 -8.54 15.17
N PHE A 705 -4.52 -9.62 15.61
CA PHE A 705 -4.23 -10.98 15.13
C PHE A 705 -5.08 -11.37 13.92
N ASP A 706 -4.66 -12.47 13.30
CA ASP A 706 -5.26 -13.20 12.20
C ASP A 706 -6.51 -13.96 12.64
N ASP A 707 -7.65 -13.67 12.01
CA ASP A 707 -8.95 -14.18 12.44
C ASP A 707 -9.94 -14.30 11.26
N GLY A 708 -10.12 -15.52 10.74
CA GLY A 708 -11.04 -15.78 9.63
C GLY A 708 -12.51 -15.64 10.01
N LEU A 709 -12.85 -15.85 11.29
CA LEU A 709 -14.21 -15.76 11.83
C LEU A 709 -14.64 -14.31 12.01
N TYR A 710 -13.80 -13.46 12.61
CA TYR A 710 -14.04 -12.02 12.68
C TYR A 710 -14.02 -11.38 11.29
N ALA A 711 -13.12 -11.80 10.39
CA ALA A 711 -13.12 -11.34 9.00
C ALA A 711 -14.46 -11.62 8.30
N ALA A 712 -15.04 -12.83 8.48
CA ALA A 712 -16.33 -13.18 7.89
C ALA A 712 -17.48 -12.36 8.49
N ALA A 713 -17.49 -12.16 9.81
CA ALA A 713 -18.45 -11.29 10.49
C ALA A 713 -18.36 -9.83 9.98
N ARG A 714 -17.15 -9.29 9.83
CA ARG A 714 -16.92 -7.95 9.27
C ARG A 714 -17.34 -7.82 7.80
N LEU A 715 -17.27 -8.89 7.01
CA LEU A 715 -17.80 -8.87 5.64
C LEU A 715 -19.32 -8.82 5.62
N LEU A 716 -20.01 -9.59 6.50
CA LEU A 716 -21.47 -9.52 6.66
C LEU A 716 -21.94 -8.12 7.11
N GLU A 717 -21.17 -7.44 7.96
CA GLU A 717 -21.42 -6.05 8.33
C GLU A 717 -21.29 -5.10 7.14
N ILE A 718 -20.23 -5.20 6.33
CA ILE A 718 -20.04 -4.36 5.14
C ILE A 718 -21.19 -4.55 4.13
N LEU A 719 -21.58 -5.80 3.87
CA LEU A 719 -22.73 -6.14 3.03
C LEU A 719 -24.04 -5.58 3.60
N THR A 720 -24.24 -5.69 4.91
CA THR A 720 -25.41 -5.15 5.64
C THR A 720 -25.49 -3.62 5.56
N LEU A 721 -24.37 -2.92 5.77
CA LEU A 721 -24.31 -1.46 5.81
C LEU A 721 -24.37 -0.81 4.43
N THR A 722 -23.88 -1.50 3.39
CA THR A 722 -24.01 -1.06 1.99
C THR A 722 -25.39 -1.40 1.41
N GLY A 723 -26.00 -2.50 1.85
CA GLY A 723 -27.21 -3.05 1.24
C GLY A 723 -26.95 -3.69 -0.12
N GLN A 724 -25.71 -4.12 -0.39
CA GLN A 724 -25.27 -4.74 -1.64
C GLN A 724 -24.90 -6.21 -1.42
N THR A 725 -25.05 -7.02 -2.47
CA THR A 725 -24.56 -8.40 -2.49
C THR A 725 -23.04 -8.46 -2.69
N LEU A 726 -22.42 -9.58 -2.30
CA LEU A 726 -20.97 -9.75 -2.51
C LEU A 726 -20.61 -9.81 -4.01
N ASP A 727 -21.52 -10.32 -4.85
CA ASP A 727 -21.40 -10.25 -6.31
C ASP A 727 -21.31 -8.79 -6.81
N GLU A 728 -22.18 -7.89 -6.34
CA GLU A 728 -22.17 -6.47 -6.74
C GLU A 728 -20.95 -5.72 -6.23
N LEU A 729 -20.46 -6.04 -5.02
CA LEU A 729 -19.24 -5.42 -4.50
C LEU A 729 -17.99 -5.89 -5.26
N VAL A 730 -17.90 -7.20 -5.58
CA VAL A 730 -16.77 -7.76 -6.32
C VAL A 730 -16.76 -7.36 -7.79
N ASP A 731 -17.93 -7.31 -8.44
CA ASP A 731 -18.03 -6.84 -9.85
C ASP A 731 -17.82 -5.32 -9.98
N ALA A 732 -17.84 -4.57 -8.87
CA ALA A 732 -17.45 -3.17 -8.82
C ALA A 732 -15.95 -2.93 -8.55
N LEU A 733 -15.18 -3.97 -8.19
CA LEU A 733 -13.73 -3.87 -8.07
C LEU A 733 -13.06 -3.86 -9.46
N PRO A 734 -11.93 -3.14 -9.64
CA PRO A 734 -11.09 -3.35 -10.80
C PRO A 734 -10.59 -4.80 -10.82
N SER A 735 -10.43 -5.35 -12.02
CA SER A 735 -9.96 -6.72 -12.24
C SER A 735 -8.79 -6.77 -13.23
N ARG A 736 -8.03 -7.86 -13.17
CA ARG A 736 -6.88 -8.18 -13.99
C ARG A 736 -6.85 -9.68 -14.25
N VAL A 737 -6.19 -10.12 -15.33
CA VAL A 737 -5.89 -11.54 -15.50
C VAL A 737 -4.75 -11.90 -14.56
N SER A 738 -4.83 -13.07 -13.91
CA SER A 738 -3.75 -13.55 -13.04
C SER A 738 -3.71 -15.06 -13.03
N THR A 739 -2.54 -15.62 -12.72
CA THR A 739 -2.42 -17.05 -12.45
C THR A 739 -2.92 -17.37 -11.04
N PRO A 740 -3.34 -18.62 -10.78
CA PRO A 740 -3.27 -19.18 -9.43
C PRO A 740 -1.82 -19.14 -8.91
N GLU A 741 -1.62 -19.52 -7.64
CA GLU A 741 -0.28 -19.79 -7.14
C GLU A 741 0.32 -21.02 -7.85
N ILE A 742 1.48 -20.85 -8.46
CA ILE A 742 2.24 -21.91 -9.11
C ILE A 742 3.31 -22.38 -8.13
N LYS A 743 3.35 -23.68 -7.85
CA LYS A 743 4.33 -24.31 -6.95
C LYS A 743 5.31 -25.15 -7.78
N LEU A 744 6.59 -24.78 -7.79
CA LEU A 744 7.68 -25.57 -8.38
C LEU A 744 8.41 -26.35 -7.28
N ALA A 745 8.54 -27.66 -7.44
CA ALA A 745 9.29 -28.49 -6.50
C ALA A 745 10.80 -28.17 -6.53
N THR A 746 11.43 -28.21 -5.35
CA THR A 746 12.88 -28.05 -5.15
C THR A 746 13.26 -28.81 -3.85
N THR A 747 14.30 -28.41 -3.13
CA THR A 747 14.65 -28.95 -1.80
C THR A 747 14.79 -27.83 -0.76
N GLU A 748 14.79 -28.18 0.53
CA GLU A 748 14.95 -27.20 1.62
C GLU A 748 16.29 -26.45 1.53
N GLU A 749 17.35 -27.14 1.09
CA GLU A 749 18.70 -26.58 0.96
C GLU A 749 18.81 -25.66 -0.26
N GLN A 750 18.17 -26.03 -1.39
CA GLN A 750 18.34 -25.31 -2.66
C GLN A 750 17.42 -24.09 -2.79
N LYS A 751 16.21 -24.09 -2.20
CA LYS A 751 15.20 -23.04 -2.44
C LYS A 751 15.71 -21.61 -2.20
N PHE A 752 16.45 -21.39 -1.10
CA PHE A 752 17.01 -20.07 -0.79
C PHE A 752 18.26 -19.75 -1.61
N ILE A 753 19.12 -20.74 -1.90
CA ILE A 753 20.30 -20.58 -2.76
C ILE A 753 19.87 -20.15 -4.17
N PHE A 754 18.85 -20.81 -4.73
CA PHE A 754 18.29 -20.51 -6.04
C PHE A 754 17.73 -19.08 -6.10
N ILE A 755 16.91 -18.68 -5.12
CA ILE A 755 16.36 -17.33 -5.04
C ILE A 755 17.46 -16.27 -4.95
N ASN A 756 18.51 -16.50 -4.14
CA ASN A 756 19.63 -15.57 -4.04
C ASN A 756 20.39 -15.44 -5.37
N GLN A 757 20.64 -16.55 -6.08
CA GLN A 757 21.28 -16.50 -7.40
C GLN A 757 20.41 -15.80 -8.46
N LEU A 758 19.08 -15.99 -8.43
CA LEU A 758 18.16 -15.28 -9.31
C LEU A 758 18.15 -13.77 -8.99
N ILE A 759 18.14 -13.41 -7.71
CA ILE A 759 18.31 -12.03 -7.24
C ILE A 759 19.64 -11.43 -7.72
N GLU A 760 20.74 -12.17 -7.72
CA GLU A 760 22.03 -11.66 -8.21
C GLU A 760 22.11 -11.51 -9.74
N LYS A 761 21.48 -12.41 -10.51
CA LYS A 761 21.77 -12.61 -11.94
C LYS A 761 20.63 -12.23 -12.91
N ALA A 762 19.38 -12.17 -12.47
CA ALA A 762 18.23 -12.00 -13.36
C ALA A 762 18.07 -10.55 -13.85
N GLU A 763 17.90 -10.38 -15.16
CA GLU A 763 17.72 -9.08 -15.81
C GLU A 763 16.29 -8.93 -16.35
N PHE A 764 15.54 -7.95 -15.82
CA PHE A 764 14.18 -7.65 -16.26
C PHE A 764 14.07 -6.21 -16.82
N PRO A 765 14.24 -6.02 -18.15
CA PRO A 765 14.16 -4.70 -18.76
C PRO A 765 12.80 -4.02 -18.54
N ASN A 766 12.83 -2.77 -18.08
CA ASN A 766 11.66 -1.93 -17.79
C ASN A 766 10.76 -2.41 -16.62
N GLY A 767 11.21 -3.37 -15.82
CA GLY A 767 10.53 -3.77 -14.57
C GLY A 767 11.10 -3.04 -13.35
N GLN A 768 10.23 -2.53 -12.47
CA GLN A 768 10.63 -2.12 -11.13
C GLN A 768 10.81 -3.35 -10.24
N ARG A 769 11.97 -3.47 -9.61
CA ARG A 769 12.36 -4.65 -8.83
C ARG A 769 12.16 -4.46 -7.32
N THR A 770 11.58 -5.48 -6.68
CA THR A 770 11.34 -5.56 -5.23
C THR A 770 11.88 -6.89 -4.70
N THR A 771 12.70 -6.86 -3.64
CA THR A 771 13.36 -8.04 -3.06
C THR A 771 13.24 -8.12 -1.54
N ILE A 772 12.05 -7.83 -1.01
CA ILE A 772 11.75 -7.95 0.43
C ILE A 772 11.52 -9.40 0.85
N ASP A 773 10.99 -10.21 -0.07
CA ASP A 773 10.75 -11.65 0.03
C ASP A 773 10.72 -12.21 -1.41
N GLY A 774 11.72 -13.03 -1.76
CA GLY A 774 11.96 -13.46 -3.15
C GLY A 774 12.30 -12.31 -4.10
N LEU A 775 11.91 -12.48 -5.37
CA LEU A 775 12.07 -11.51 -6.45
C LEU A 775 10.70 -11.20 -7.07
N ARG A 776 10.19 -9.99 -6.82
CA ARG A 776 9.03 -9.42 -7.52
C ARG A 776 9.49 -8.36 -8.52
N ILE A 777 8.85 -8.36 -9.69
CA ILE A 777 9.07 -7.39 -10.77
C ILE A 777 7.71 -6.80 -11.17
N ASP A 778 7.54 -5.50 -10.93
CA ASP A 778 6.36 -4.72 -11.32
C ASP A 778 6.64 -3.98 -12.64
N PHE A 779 5.87 -4.28 -13.69
CA PHE A 779 5.87 -3.58 -14.96
C PHE A 779 4.71 -2.55 -15.01
N SER A 780 4.63 -1.78 -16.10
CA SER A 780 3.53 -0.82 -16.33
C SER A 780 2.15 -1.47 -16.56
N ASP A 781 2.12 -2.74 -16.93
CA ASP A 781 0.97 -3.49 -17.46
C ASP A 781 0.72 -4.82 -16.74
N GLY A 782 1.51 -5.14 -15.69
CA GLY A 782 1.42 -6.37 -14.91
C GLY A 782 2.60 -6.54 -13.94
N TRP A 783 2.67 -7.65 -13.22
CA TRP A 783 3.81 -8.03 -12.38
C TRP A 783 4.01 -9.55 -12.31
N GLY A 784 5.20 -9.96 -11.91
CA GLY A 784 5.54 -11.36 -11.61
C GLY A 784 6.32 -11.49 -10.31
N LEU A 785 6.18 -12.63 -9.64
CA LEU A 785 6.88 -12.98 -8.40
C LEU A 785 7.42 -14.41 -8.48
N VAL A 786 8.61 -14.63 -7.92
CA VAL A 786 9.09 -15.95 -7.48
C VAL A 786 9.78 -15.82 -6.11
N ARG A 787 9.39 -16.66 -5.16
CA ARG A 787 9.91 -16.68 -3.77
C ARG A 787 10.05 -18.12 -3.26
N ALA A 788 10.89 -18.36 -2.26
CA ALA A 788 10.97 -19.66 -1.58
C ALA A 788 9.83 -19.80 -0.56
N SER A 789 9.25 -20.99 -0.41
CA SER A 789 8.32 -21.27 0.69
C SER A 789 9.06 -21.48 2.01
N ASN A 790 8.54 -20.91 3.10
CA ASN A 790 9.10 -21.07 4.45
C ASN A 790 8.65 -22.39 5.11
N THR A 791 7.57 -23.02 4.62
CA THR A 791 6.95 -24.23 5.19
C THR A 791 7.07 -25.48 4.32
N ALA A 792 7.59 -25.38 3.10
CA ALA A 792 7.70 -26.50 2.16
C ALA A 792 8.90 -26.35 1.19
N PRO A 793 9.38 -27.46 0.59
CA PRO A 793 10.48 -27.47 -0.38
C PRO A 793 10.01 -27.06 -1.78
N VAL A 794 9.39 -25.88 -1.88
CA VAL A 794 8.86 -25.33 -3.15
C VAL A 794 9.25 -23.88 -3.35
N LEU A 795 9.39 -23.48 -4.61
CA LEU A 795 9.32 -22.09 -5.03
C LEU A 795 7.85 -21.76 -5.36
N THR A 796 7.34 -20.65 -4.85
CA THR A 796 5.99 -20.17 -5.16
C THR A 796 6.04 -18.97 -6.10
N LEU A 797 5.23 -19.00 -7.16
CA LEU A 797 5.14 -17.97 -8.18
C LEU A 797 3.70 -17.50 -8.37
N ARG A 798 3.53 -16.23 -8.73
CA ARG A 798 2.25 -15.66 -9.19
C ARG A 798 2.53 -14.58 -10.23
N PHE A 799 1.66 -14.50 -11.23
CA PHE A 799 1.70 -13.50 -12.28
C PHE A 799 0.34 -12.81 -12.40
N GLU A 800 0.34 -11.51 -12.69
CA GLU A 800 -0.86 -10.71 -12.92
C GLU A 800 -0.61 -9.71 -14.05
N ALA A 801 -1.59 -9.48 -14.93
CA ALA A 801 -1.49 -8.49 -15.98
C ALA A 801 -2.82 -7.84 -16.35
N THR A 802 -2.75 -6.75 -17.12
CA THR A 802 -3.92 -6.04 -17.66
C THR A 802 -4.64 -6.82 -18.77
N ASN A 803 -3.98 -7.81 -19.38
CA ASN A 803 -4.53 -8.71 -20.42
C ASN A 803 -3.62 -9.94 -20.61
N GLU A 804 -4.11 -10.96 -21.33
CA GLU A 804 -3.39 -12.23 -21.53
C GLU A 804 -2.07 -12.11 -22.30
N GLU A 805 -1.96 -11.18 -23.27
CA GLU A 805 -0.72 -10.96 -24.02
C GLU A 805 0.40 -10.45 -23.10
N ALA A 806 0.06 -9.53 -22.19
CA ALA A 806 0.96 -9.08 -21.15
C ALA A 806 1.27 -10.17 -20.10
N LEU A 807 0.30 -11.03 -19.75
CA LEU A 807 0.50 -12.14 -18.82
C LEU A 807 1.51 -13.16 -19.35
N GLU A 808 1.31 -13.64 -20.59
CA GLU A 808 2.21 -14.59 -21.25
C GLU A 808 3.60 -14.00 -21.50
N ARG A 809 3.69 -12.70 -21.86
CA ARG A 809 4.98 -12.00 -21.95
C ARG A 809 5.73 -11.99 -20.62
N ILE A 810 5.05 -11.73 -19.50
CA ILE A 810 5.67 -11.70 -18.16
C ILE A 810 6.08 -13.12 -17.74
N LYS A 811 5.21 -14.13 -17.90
CA LYS A 811 5.55 -15.54 -17.67
C LYS A 811 6.79 -15.96 -18.45
N GLN A 812 6.88 -15.62 -19.75
CA GLN A 812 8.01 -16.00 -20.58
C GLN A 812 9.32 -15.33 -20.11
N GLN A 813 9.29 -14.05 -19.76
CA GLN A 813 10.48 -13.39 -19.18
C GLN A 813 10.94 -14.09 -17.89
N PHE A 814 10.01 -14.50 -17.01
CA PHE A 814 10.40 -15.26 -15.82
C PHE A 814 10.94 -16.65 -16.17
N LYS A 815 10.41 -17.37 -17.17
CA LYS A 815 11.01 -18.63 -17.65
C LYS A 815 12.43 -18.41 -18.16
N ASP A 816 12.63 -17.38 -18.97
CA ASP A 816 13.93 -17.06 -19.58
C ASP A 816 14.99 -16.75 -18.51
N GLU A 817 14.63 -16.05 -17.43
CA GLU A 817 15.55 -15.81 -16.30
C GLU A 817 15.75 -17.04 -15.41
N LEU A 818 14.70 -17.83 -15.13
CA LEU A 818 14.80 -19.05 -14.29
C LEU A 818 15.73 -20.11 -14.91
N VAL A 819 15.62 -20.32 -16.23
CA VAL A 819 16.43 -21.31 -16.98
C VAL A 819 17.92 -20.91 -17.04
N LYS A 820 18.27 -19.63 -16.85
CA LYS A 820 19.68 -19.19 -16.69
C LYS A 820 20.29 -19.60 -15.34
N ILE A 821 19.47 -19.84 -14.32
CA ILE A 821 19.92 -20.28 -13.00
C ILE A 821 20.02 -21.81 -12.95
N ASP A 822 18.97 -22.49 -13.41
CA ASP A 822 18.93 -23.95 -13.54
C ASP A 822 18.16 -24.38 -14.80
N ALA A 823 18.89 -24.93 -15.77
CA ALA A 823 18.35 -25.40 -17.04
C ALA A 823 17.64 -26.77 -16.96
N THR A 824 17.58 -27.40 -15.77
CA THR A 824 16.86 -28.66 -15.52
C THR A 824 15.41 -28.43 -15.04
N LEU A 825 15.03 -27.19 -14.73
CA LEU A 825 13.69 -26.84 -14.23
C LEU A 825 12.59 -27.12 -15.27
N THR A 826 11.55 -27.85 -14.84
CA THR A 826 10.34 -28.09 -15.63
C THR A 826 9.30 -26.99 -15.37
N LEU A 827 9.19 -26.01 -16.26
CA LEU A 827 8.40 -24.79 -16.07
C LEU A 827 7.02 -24.85 -16.77
N ASN A 828 6.06 -25.50 -16.10
CA ASN A 828 4.72 -25.80 -16.64
C ASN A 828 3.67 -24.71 -16.33
N PHE A 829 3.90 -23.45 -16.70
CA PHE A 829 2.98 -22.33 -16.46
C PHE A 829 2.89 -21.33 -17.61
#